data_AF-A0AAD5JBN5-F1
#
_entry.id   AF-A0AAD5JBN5-F1
#
_cell.length_a   1.000
_cell.length_b   1.000
_cell.length_c   1.000
_cell.angle_alpha   90.00
_cell.angle_beta   90.00
_cell.angle_gamma   90.00
#
_symmetry.space_group_name_H-M   'P 1'
#
loop_
_entity.id
_entity.type
_entity.pdbx_description
1 polymer ?
#
loop_
_entity_poly.entity_id
_entity_poly.type
_entity_poly.pdbx_seq_one_letter_code
_entity_poly.pdbx_strand_id
1 'polypeptide(L)'
;MSFHALNCPPSLLSNVNKNLYRTRPTSPLSLLQAQTVESGSSKNSGTCATIRKRRSPKHLLNQPNTVGIIGGASVSSTLIFLEKLVLWSARDAEDCLPFVVCSDPSLNEELMLSTLLHSLKTRSSQINLNDDHSSIVVENLQRKMAFLEKSGARCIVMPCHISHTWHAEISEGCSLPFLHIGECVARELKEANLKPLEAGNGVRIGLLAADGILSAGFYQQKLQNLGFEVVLPDKATIEHMLIPAVESVNKRDMEGAQNLLRIAIQVLLVRAVNVVILASNDLRGVLPHDDPLLNKCIDPMDALARSTIKWARSIKKAQRRRQQLMVDRLSILIDRKLWLRRGMIMSFHALNCPPSLLSNVNKTLYKTRRPSSPLSLLLAQTVESGSSKNSGTCATIKKRRSPKHLLNQPNTVGIIGGASVSSTLIFLEKLVLWSTRDAEDCLPFVVCSDPSLNEELMLSTLLHSLKTRSSQINLNDDHSSIVVENLQRKMAFLEKSGARCIVMPCHISHTWHAEISEGCSLPFLHIGECVARELKEANLKPLEAGNGVRIGLLAADGILSAGFYQQKLQNLGFEVVLPDKATIEHMLIPAVESVNKRDMEGAQNLLRIAIQVLLVRAVNVVILASNDLRGVLPHDDPLLNKCIDPMDALARSTIKWARSIKKVRKRSAK
;
A
#
# COMPACT_ATOMS: atom_id res chain seq x y z
N MET A 1 -17.48 13.36 -56.88
CA MET A 1 -17.88 11.95 -57.13
C MET A 1 -17.66 11.23 -55.81
N SER A 2 -18.60 10.64 -55.09
CA SER A 2 -20.03 10.39 -55.20
C SER A 2 -20.25 9.32 -54.11
N PHE A 3 -21.18 9.58 -53.20
CA PHE A 3 -21.59 8.67 -52.12
C PHE A 3 -21.96 7.27 -52.64
N HIS A 4 -21.75 6.24 -51.81
CA HIS A 4 -22.72 5.15 -51.70
C HIS A 4 -22.85 4.69 -50.25
N ALA A 5 -24.01 5.00 -49.69
CA ALA A 5 -24.59 4.35 -48.53
C ALA A 5 -25.20 3.01 -48.94
N LEU A 6 -25.16 2.03 -48.05
CA LEU A 6 -26.12 0.92 -48.01
C LEU A 6 -26.63 0.76 -46.58
N ASN A 7 -27.95 0.73 -46.49
CA ASN A 7 -28.78 0.75 -45.29
C ASN A 7 -29.37 -0.65 -45.01
N CYS A 8 -29.55 -0.93 -43.72
CA CYS A 8 -30.64 -1.73 -43.07
C CYS A 8 -30.62 -3.28 -43.19
N PRO A 9 -31.37 -4.04 -42.32
CA PRO A 9 -32.21 -3.65 -41.16
C PRO A 9 -32.03 -4.53 -39.86
N PRO A 10 -32.80 -4.27 -38.77
CA PRO A 10 -32.69 -4.91 -37.45
C PRO A 10 -33.73 -6.02 -37.18
N SER A 11 -33.40 -6.98 -36.30
CA SER A 11 -34.36 -7.89 -35.65
C SER A 11 -33.77 -8.45 -34.33
N LEU A 12 -34.25 -8.00 -33.17
CA LEU A 12 -35.24 -8.65 -32.30
C LEU A 12 -34.70 -9.79 -31.40
N LEU A 13 -34.33 -9.37 -30.18
CA LEU A 13 -34.68 -9.94 -28.86
C LEU A 13 -34.97 -11.45 -28.73
N SER A 14 -34.16 -12.13 -27.90
CA SER A 14 -34.69 -13.04 -26.88
C SER A 14 -33.84 -13.03 -25.60
N ASN A 15 -34.58 -12.95 -24.49
CA ASN A 15 -34.25 -12.69 -23.09
C ASN A 15 -33.26 -13.63 -22.37
N VAL A 16 -32.99 -13.20 -21.11
CA VAL A 16 -32.43 -13.90 -19.93
C VAL A 16 -30.94 -13.56 -19.72
N ASN A 17 -30.48 -12.80 -18.72
CA ASN A 17 -30.97 -12.53 -17.36
C ASN A 17 -30.44 -11.15 -16.90
N LYS A 18 -31.32 -10.16 -16.69
CA LYS A 18 -31.01 -8.88 -16.03
C LYS A 18 -31.59 -8.91 -14.63
N ASN A 19 -30.76 -8.92 -13.59
CA ASN A 19 -31.09 -8.42 -12.25
C ASN A 19 -29.83 -8.39 -11.38
N LEU A 20 -29.35 -7.17 -11.08
CA LEU A 20 -28.77 -6.73 -9.79
C LEU A 20 -27.84 -5.52 -9.97
N TYR A 21 -28.38 -4.34 -10.31
CA TYR A 21 -27.78 -3.07 -9.90
C TYR A 21 -28.89 -2.06 -9.61
N ARG A 22 -29.16 -1.86 -8.32
CA ARG A 22 -29.99 -0.76 -7.81
C ARG A 22 -29.10 0.04 -6.87
N THR A 23 -28.24 0.88 -7.44
CA THR A 23 -27.55 1.92 -6.69
C THR A 23 -28.58 2.99 -6.32
N ARG A 24 -28.76 3.24 -5.01
CA ARG A 24 -29.64 4.29 -4.52
C ARG A 24 -29.04 5.66 -4.90
N PRO A 25 -29.81 6.61 -5.43
CA PRO A 25 -29.37 7.99 -5.55
C PRO A 25 -29.27 8.62 -4.16
N THR A 26 -28.13 9.23 -3.86
CA THR A 26 -27.96 10.14 -2.72
C THR A 26 -28.78 11.40 -2.98
N SER A 27 -29.81 11.62 -2.16
CA SER A 27 -30.67 12.81 -2.19
C SER A 27 -29.96 14.04 -1.59
N PRO A 28 -30.41 15.26 -1.93
CA PRO A 28 -29.64 16.50 -1.78
C PRO A 28 -29.78 17.16 -0.39
N LEU A 29 -28.76 17.98 -0.10
CA LEU A 29 -28.70 19.12 0.83
C LEU A 29 -30.03 19.51 1.51
N SER A 30 -30.11 19.32 2.83
CA SER A 30 -31.05 20.04 3.68
C SER A 30 -30.29 21.04 4.56
N LEU A 31 -30.58 22.32 4.32
CA LEU A 31 -30.21 23.47 5.15
C LEU A 31 -30.57 23.23 6.62
N LEU A 32 -29.57 23.29 7.51
CA LEU A 32 -29.79 23.46 8.94
C LEU A 32 -30.03 24.94 9.24
N GLN A 33 -31.29 25.29 9.50
CA GLN A 33 -31.66 26.54 10.16
C GLN A 33 -31.02 26.57 11.55
N ALA A 34 -30.21 27.60 11.80
CA ALA A 34 -29.74 27.94 13.13
C ALA A 34 -30.91 28.39 14.00
N GLN A 35 -31.20 27.63 15.07
CA GLN A 35 -32.00 28.13 16.18
C GLN A 35 -31.06 28.72 17.23
N THR A 36 -31.23 30.01 17.46
CA THR A 36 -30.68 30.79 18.56
C THR A 36 -31.08 30.17 19.90
N VAL A 37 -30.09 29.83 20.73
CA VAL A 37 -30.29 29.58 22.16
C VAL A 37 -29.54 30.67 22.91
N GLU A 38 -30.31 31.38 23.74
CA GLU A 38 -29.91 32.54 24.51
C GLU A 38 -28.81 32.23 25.54
N SER A 39 -28.03 33.27 25.78
CA SER A 39 -26.93 33.39 26.73
C SER A 39 -27.35 33.24 28.19
N GLY A 40 -26.69 32.34 28.92
CA GLY A 40 -26.66 32.31 30.38
C GLY A 40 -25.23 32.47 30.90
N SER A 41 -24.91 33.66 31.39
CA SER A 41 -23.61 34.00 31.96
C SER A 41 -23.37 33.35 33.32
N SER A 42 -22.20 32.74 33.54
CA SER A 42 -21.66 32.50 34.87
C SER A 42 -20.14 32.59 34.81
N LYS A 43 -19.60 33.69 35.35
CA LYS A 43 -18.18 33.92 35.57
C LYS A 43 -17.71 33.02 36.72
N ASN A 44 -16.61 32.28 36.52
CA ASN A 44 -15.71 31.95 37.62
C ASN A 44 -14.26 31.88 37.12
N SER A 45 -13.49 32.83 37.62
CA SER A 45 -12.04 32.96 37.53
C SER A 45 -11.35 32.01 38.53
N GLY A 46 -10.24 31.37 38.15
CA GLY A 46 -9.35 30.77 39.14
C GLY A 46 -8.46 29.62 38.66
N THR A 47 -7.32 29.98 38.08
CA THR A 47 -5.97 29.43 38.33
C THR A 47 -5.66 27.93 38.22
N CYS A 48 -4.58 27.71 37.45
CA CYS A 48 -3.44 26.82 37.73
C CYS A 48 -3.31 25.52 36.91
N ALA A 49 -2.19 25.50 36.19
CA ALA A 49 -1.69 24.45 35.35
C ALA A 49 -1.58 23.10 36.08
N THR A 50 -2.14 22.06 35.48
CA THR A 50 -1.63 20.70 35.65
C THR A 50 -1.40 20.10 34.28
N ILE A 51 -0.11 20.04 33.93
CA ILE A 51 0.45 19.28 32.83
C ILE A 51 -0.08 17.84 32.96
N ARG A 52 -1.08 17.50 32.13
CA ARG A 52 -1.51 16.11 31.94
C ARG A 52 -0.29 15.37 31.39
N LYS A 53 0.34 14.53 32.23
CA LYS A 53 1.38 13.58 31.83
C LYS A 53 0.96 12.93 30.50
N ARG A 54 1.63 13.32 29.40
CA ARG A 54 1.53 12.68 28.09
C ARG A 54 1.81 11.19 28.31
N ARG A 55 0.77 10.36 28.12
CA ARG A 55 0.96 8.91 27.97
C ARG A 55 1.94 8.72 26.81
N SER A 56 2.94 7.87 26.99
CA SER A 56 3.86 7.47 25.94
C SER A 56 3.09 7.07 24.67
N PRO A 57 3.52 7.50 23.46
CA PRO A 57 2.78 7.22 22.25
C PRO A 57 2.81 5.71 21.99
N LYS A 58 1.63 5.09 22.07
CA LYS A 58 1.38 3.71 21.65
C LYS A 58 1.63 3.62 20.14
N HIS A 59 2.20 2.50 19.68
CA HIS A 59 2.64 2.20 18.30
C HIS A 59 1.85 2.90 17.18
N LEU A 60 2.57 3.49 16.23
CA LEU A 60 2.06 4.32 15.12
C LEU A 60 0.94 3.67 14.29
N LEU A 61 1.11 2.39 13.91
CA LEU A 61 0.14 1.62 13.13
C LEU A 61 -0.43 0.49 13.97
N ASN A 62 -1.08 0.83 15.08
CA ASN A 62 -1.75 -0.17 15.92
C ASN A 62 -3.07 -0.67 15.32
N GLN A 63 -3.36 -0.33 14.07
CA GLN A 63 -4.50 -0.91 13.37
C GLN A 63 -4.32 -2.43 13.29
N PRO A 64 -5.32 -3.21 13.70
CA PRO A 64 -5.16 -4.66 13.81
C PRO A 64 -5.05 -5.34 12.44
N ASN A 65 -5.38 -4.62 11.36
CA ASN A 65 -5.30 -5.05 9.98
C ASN A 65 -4.09 -4.48 9.20
N THR A 66 -3.08 -3.93 9.88
CA THR A 66 -1.84 -3.46 9.22
C THR A 66 -1.09 -4.60 8.56
N VAL A 67 -0.76 -4.44 7.28
CA VAL A 67 0.00 -5.43 6.49
C VAL A 67 1.48 -5.01 6.40
N GLY A 68 2.39 -5.93 6.73
CA GLY A 68 3.82 -5.76 6.48
C GLY A 68 4.21 -6.43 5.16
N ILE A 69 4.87 -5.69 4.28
CA ILE A 69 5.25 -6.15 2.95
C ILE A 69 6.78 -6.26 2.89
N ILE A 70 7.28 -7.49 2.75
CA ILE A 70 8.70 -7.77 2.53
C ILE A 70 8.99 -7.54 1.04
N GLY A 71 9.51 -6.34 0.72
CA GLY A 71 9.83 -5.94 -0.64
C GLY A 71 11.32 -6.00 -0.97
N GLY A 72 11.64 -5.56 -2.18
CA GLY A 72 13.02 -5.38 -2.65
C GLY A 72 13.69 -6.63 -3.24
N ALA A 73 13.10 -7.81 -3.11
CA ALA A 73 13.53 -8.98 -3.90
C ALA A 73 13.43 -8.70 -5.40
N SER A 74 12.31 -8.10 -5.81
CA SER A 74 12.14 -7.39 -7.08
C SER A 74 11.29 -6.16 -6.76
N VAL A 75 11.83 -4.96 -7.02
CA VAL A 75 11.09 -3.74 -6.72
C VAL A 75 9.84 -3.66 -7.59
N SER A 76 9.92 -4.02 -8.88
CA SER A 76 8.77 -4.12 -9.77
C SER A 76 7.69 -5.06 -9.23
N SER A 77 8.07 -6.22 -8.70
CA SER A 77 7.09 -7.15 -8.08
C SER A 77 6.40 -6.56 -6.86
N THR A 78 7.15 -5.77 -6.07
CA THR A 78 6.60 -5.04 -4.92
C THR A 78 5.57 -4.02 -5.38
N LEU A 79 5.85 -3.25 -6.45
CA LEU A 79 4.92 -2.27 -7.01
C LEU A 79 3.67 -2.92 -7.58
N ILE A 80 3.82 -3.97 -8.38
CA ILE A 80 2.69 -4.71 -8.96
C ILE A 80 1.78 -5.24 -7.86
N PHE A 81 2.33 -5.78 -6.77
CA PHE A 81 1.50 -6.21 -5.64
C PHE A 81 0.73 -5.05 -5.00
N LEU A 82 1.36 -3.87 -4.84
CA LEU A 82 0.68 -2.68 -4.33
C LEU A 82 -0.41 -2.18 -5.29
N GLU A 83 -0.16 -2.17 -6.61
CA GLU A 83 -1.17 -1.89 -7.65
C GLU A 83 -2.37 -2.82 -7.52
N LYS A 84 -2.13 -4.14 -7.45
CA LYS A 84 -3.21 -5.12 -7.26
C LYS A 84 -3.94 -4.92 -5.95
N LEU A 85 -3.24 -4.59 -4.87
CA LEU A 85 -3.86 -4.32 -3.57
C LEU A 85 -4.83 -3.14 -3.65
N VAL A 86 -4.43 -2.05 -4.31
CA VAL A 86 -5.30 -0.88 -4.54
C VAL A 86 -6.47 -1.24 -5.45
N LEU A 87 -6.20 -1.90 -6.58
CA LEU A 87 -7.21 -2.30 -7.57
C LEU A 87 -8.30 -3.19 -6.95
N TRP A 88 -7.91 -4.24 -6.23
CA TRP A 88 -8.85 -5.16 -5.61
C TRP A 88 -9.59 -4.55 -4.42
N SER A 89 -8.96 -3.66 -3.66
CA SER A 89 -9.66 -2.91 -2.60
C SER A 89 -10.76 -2.02 -3.18
N ALA A 90 -10.45 -1.29 -4.27
CA ALA A 90 -11.40 -0.42 -4.95
C ALA A 90 -12.58 -1.19 -5.58
N ARG A 91 -12.33 -2.37 -6.18
CA ARG A 91 -13.39 -3.23 -6.75
C ARG A 91 -14.41 -3.68 -5.70
N ASP A 92 -13.97 -3.87 -4.47
CA ASP A 92 -14.83 -4.24 -3.36
C ASP A 92 -15.43 -3.03 -2.63
N ALA A 93 -15.29 -1.82 -3.20
CA ALA A 93 -15.73 -0.54 -2.62
C ALA A 93 -15.21 -0.30 -1.19
N GLU A 94 -13.98 -0.75 -0.90
CA GLU A 94 -13.32 -0.57 0.38
C GLU A 94 -12.08 0.33 0.25
N ASP A 95 -11.78 1.07 1.33
CA ASP A 95 -10.49 1.73 1.45
C ASP A 95 -9.36 0.71 1.42
N CYS A 96 -8.27 1.10 0.78
CA CYS A 96 -7.04 0.31 0.81
C CYS A 96 -6.59 0.06 2.25
N LEU A 97 -5.89 -1.04 2.47
CA LEU A 97 -5.40 -1.43 3.78
C LEU A 97 -4.23 -0.53 4.22
N PRO A 98 -4.06 -0.30 5.54
CA PRO A 98 -2.81 0.24 6.06
C PRO A 98 -1.67 -0.76 5.84
N PHE A 99 -0.55 -0.29 5.33
CA PHE A 99 0.61 -1.14 5.06
C PHE A 99 1.95 -0.46 5.34
N VAL A 100 2.93 -1.27 5.70
CA VAL A 100 4.35 -0.89 5.77
C VAL A 100 5.12 -1.71 4.75
N VAL A 101 5.87 -1.05 3.87
CA VAL A 101 6.77 -1.73 2.93
C VAL A 101 8.20 -1.55 3.41
N CYS A 102 8.95 -2.64 3.46
CA CYS A 102 10.41 -2.59 3.60
C CYS A 102 11.02 -3.11 2.29
N SER A 103 11.48 -2.19 1.43
CA SER A 103 12.12 -2.53 0.16
C SER A 103 13.62 -2.31 0.26
N ASP A 104 14.36 -3.42 0.28
CA ASP A 104 15.82 -3.41 0.18
C ASP A 104 16.23 -4.20 -1.07
N PRO A 105 16.65 -3.52 -2.15
CA PRO A 105 17.08 -4.14 -3.39
C PRO A 105 18.47 -4.77 -3.32
N SER A 106 19.21 -4.60 -2.22
CA SER A 106 20.53 -5.22 -2.06
C SER A 106 20.49 -6.75 -2.15
N LEU A 107 19.34 -7.37 -1.92
CA LEU A 107 19.17 -8.83 -2.01
C LEU A 107 18.94 -9.37 -3.42
N ASN A 108 18.78 -8.51 -4.43
CA ASN A 108 18.40 -8.98 -5.76
C ASN A 108 19.50 -9.85 -6.38
N GLU A 109 20.77 -9.47 -6.21
CA GLU A 109 21.91 -10.24 -6.72
C GLU A 109 22.02 -11.62 -6.04
N GLU A 110 21.92 -11.70 -4.71
CA GLU A 110 21.96 -12.98 -3.99
C GLU A 110 20.74 -13.86 -4.27
N LEU A 111 19.56 -13.27 -4.50
CA LEU A 111 18.37 -14.00 -4.93
C LEU A 111 18.53 -14.57 -6.34
N MET A 112 19.11 -13.82 -7.28
CA MET A 112 19.38 -14.31 -8.63
C MET A 112 20.41 -15.45 -8.62
N LEU A 113 21.50 -15.29 -7.87
CA LEU A 113 22.51 -16.33 -7.70
C LEU A 113 21.93 -17.59 -7.04
N SER A 114 21.14 -17.44 -5.97
CA SER A 114 20.50 -18.60 -5.32
C SER A 114 19.47 -19.28 -6.23
N THR A 115 18.73 -18.53 -7.07
CA THR A 115 17.82 -19.10 -8.07
C THR A 115 18.56 -19.94 -9.11
N LEU A 116 19.66 -19.41 -9.65
CA LEU A 116 20.52 -20.14 -10.59
C LEU A 116 21.12 -21.40 -9.95
N LEU A 117 21.66 -21.28 -8.74
CA LEU A 117 22.20 -22.42 -7.99
C LEU A 117 21.13 -23.47 -7.69
N HIS A 118 19.89 -23.06 -7.40
CA HIS A 118 18.80 -24.00 -7.17
C HIS A 118 18.43 -24.77 -8.44
N SER A 119 18.35 -24.12 -9.61
CA SER A 119 18.18 -24.79 -10.92
C SER A 119 19.30 -25.79 -11.20
N LEU A 120 20.55 -25.42 -10.87
CA LEU A 120 21.72 -26.28 -11.09
C LEU A 120 21.74 -27.47 -10.14
N LYS A 121 21.39 -27.29 -8.86
CA LYS A 121 21.28 -28.39 -7.87
C LYS A 121 20.23 -29.42 -8.28
N THR A 122 19.09 -28.99 -8.83
CA THR A 122 18.05 -29.91 -9.31
C THR A 122 18.42 -30.65 -10.60
N ARG A 123 19.33 -30.10 -11.42
CA ARG A 123 19.81 -30.74 -12.66
C ARG A 123 21.04 -31.62 -12.46
N SER A 124 21.80 -31.44 -11.39
CA SER A 124 23.07 -32.12 -11.13
C SER A 124 23.11 -32.66 -9.70
N SER A 125 22.85 -33.96 -9.52
CA SER A 125 22.87 -34.67 -8.22
C SER A 125 24.25 -34.77 -7.55
N GLN A 126 25.27 -34.04 -8.03
CA GLN A 126 26.67 -34.17 -7.60
C GLN A 126 27.35 -32.85 -7.20
N ILE A 127 26.61 -31.75 -7.06
CA ILE A 127 27.21 -30.45 -6.75
C ILE A 127 26.87 -30.01 -5.32
N ASN A 128 27.75 -30.35 -4.36
CA ASN A 128 27.78 -29.77 -3.01
C ASN A 128 28.37 -28.34 -3.07
N LEU A 129 27.59 -27.39 -3.57
CA LEU A 129 27.92 -25.96 -3.46
C LEU A 129 27.31 -25.38 -2.18
N ASN A 130 28.17 -24.73 -1.41
CA ASN A 130 27.96 -24.20 -0.05
C ASN A 130 26.56 -23.61 0.21
N ASP A 131 25.95 -24.01 1.32
CA ASP A 131 24.65 -23.51 1.86
C ASP A 131 24.69 -22.05 2.34
N ASP A 132 25.84 -21.39 2.25
CA ASP A 132 26.08 -20.09 2.87
C ASP A 132 25.25 -18.96 2.24
N HIS A 133 25.01 -19.00 0.93
CA HIS A 133 24.20 -17.99 0.22
C HIS A 133 22.71 -18.05 0.60
N SER A 134 22.14 -19.25 0.74
CA SER A 134 20.76 -19.43 1.19
C SER A 134 20.58 -18.89 2.60
N SER A 135 21.57 -19.11 3.47
CA SER A 135 21.58 -18.60 4.85
C SER A 135 21.53 -17.06 4.90
N ILE A 136 22.30 -16.37 4.05
CA ILE A 136 22.32 -14.89 3.99
C ILE A 136 20.95 -14.34 3.55
N VAL A 137 20.34 -14.94 2.53
CA VAL A 137 19.02 -14.52 2.01
C VAL A 137 17.96 -14.72 3.10
N VAL A 138 17.91 -15.89 3.72
CA VAL A 138 16.96 -16.20 4.80
C VAL A 138 17.15 -15.25 5.99
N GLU A 139 18.39 -15.03 6.45
CA GLU A 139 18.66 -14.14 7.57
C GLU A 139 18.21 -12.70 7.28
N ASN A 140 18.42 -12.21 6.06
CA ASN A 140 17.94 -10.88 5.68
C ASN A 140 16.40 -10.81 5.65
N LEU A 141 15.73 -11.81 5.07
CA LEU A 141 14.27 -11.87 5.03
C LEU A 141 13.65 -12.00 6.43
N GLN A 142 14.26 -12.78 7.33
CA GLN A 142 13.88 -12.85 8.75
C GLN A 142 14.06 -11.49 9.45
N ARG A 143 15.17 -10.79 9.19
CA ARG A 143 15.39 -9.43 9.71
C ARG A 143 14.33 -8.44 9.21
N LYS A 144 13.96 -8.51 7.92
CA LYS A 144 12.85 -7.72 7.33
C LYS A 144 11.52 -8.04 8.00
N MET A 145 11.21 -9.31 8.21
CA MET A 145 9.99 -9.75 8.88
C MET A 145 9.91 -9.23 10.32
N ALA A 146 10.97 -9.40 11.11
CA ALA A 146 11.03 -8.93 12.49
C ALA A 146 10.93 -7.40 12.59
N PHE A 147 11.49 -6.67 11.62
CA PHE A 147 11.33 -5.22 11.52
C PHE A 147 9.86 -4.82 11.25
N LEU A 148 9.19 -5.48 10.30
CA LEU A 148 7.79 -5.20 9.98
C LEU A 148 6.87 -5.52 11.17
N GLU A 149 7.11 -6.62 11.87
CA GLU A 149 6.40 -6.98 13.10
C GLU A 149 6.55 -5.88 14.18
N LYS A 150 7.78 -5.43 14.45
CA LYS A 150 8.07 -4.31 15.37
C LYS A 150 7.45 -2.99 14.92
N SER A 151 7.28 -2.82 13.61
CA SER A 151 6.67 -1.64 12.99
C SER A 151 5.15 -1.60 13.10
N GLY A 152 4.52 -2.66 13.65
CA GLY A 152 3.08 -2.72 13.86
C GLY A 152 2.33 -3.59 12.85
N ALA A 153 3.03 -4.28 11.93
CA ALA A 153 2.38 -5.26 11.07
C ALA A 153 1.67 -6.34 11.90
N ARG A 154 0.57 -6.87 11.35
CA ARG A 154 -0.23 -7.95 11.93
C ARG A 154 -0.43 -9.12 10.96
N CYS A 155 0.01 -8.95 9.72
CA CYS A 155 0.18 -9.98 8.70
C CYS A 155 1.39 -9.63 7.87
N ILE A 156 2.12 -10.65 7.42
CA ILE A 156 3.27 -10.51 6.53
C ILE A 156 2.90 -11.05 5.16
N VAL A 157 3.31 -10.34 4.12
CA VAL A 157 3.22 -10.74 2.72
C VAL A 157 4.54 -10.48 2.02
N MET A 158 4.87 -11.33 1.05
CA MET A 158 6.13 -11.24 0.30
C MET A 158 5.84 -11.42 -1.19
N PRO A 159 5.76 -10.33 -1.98
CA PRO A 159 5.49 -10.38 -3.41
C PRO A 159 6.74 -10.75 -4.20
N CYS A 160 7.19 -12.00 -4.06
CA CYS A 160 8.27 -12.60 -4.84
C CYS A 160 7.97 -14.09 -4.98
N HIS A 161 8.02 -14.68 -6.18
CA HIS A 161 7.70 -16.10 -6.32
C HIS A 161 8.77 -17.00 -5.70
N ILE A 162 10.04 -16.81 -6.08
CA ILE A 162 11.11 -17.73 -5.70
C ILE A 162 11.37 -17.72 -4.20
N SER A 163 11.27 -16.57 -3.53
CA SER A 163 11.56 -16.46 -2.09
C SER A 163 10.63 -17.31 -1.21
N HIS A 164 9.51 -17.82 -1.74
CA HIS A 164 8.63 -18.73 -0.99
C HIS A 164 9.19 -20.16 -0.88
N THR A 165 10.28 -20.51 -1.57
CA THR A 165 11.03 -21.74 -1.30
C THR A 165 11.49 -21.81 0.14
N TRP A 166 11.92 -20.67 0.70
CA TRP A 166 12.37 -20.54 2.08
C TRP A 166 11.26 -20.07 3.04
N HIS A 167 9.98 -20.21 2.66
CA HIS A 167 8.87 -19.68 3.47
C HIS A 167 8.90 -20.20 4.91
N ALA A 168 9.19 -21.50 5.09
CA ALA A 168 9.25 -22.13 6.40
C ALA A 168 10.40 -21.57 7.26
N GLU A 169 11.61 -21.48 6.70
CA GLU A 169 12.80 -20.96 7.36
C GLU A 169 12.66 -19.47 7.68
N ILE A 170 12.11 -18.68 6.75
CA ILE A 170 11.84 -17.25 6.98
C ILE A 170 10.81 -17.07 8.09
N SER A 171 9.81 -17.95 8.17
CA SER A 171 8.75 -17.89 9.18
C SER A 171 9.19 -18.30 10.58
N GLU A 172 10.40 -18.87 10.73
CA GLU A 172 10.89 -19.37 12.00
C GLU A 172 10.94 -18.25 13.06
N GLY A 173 10.23 -18.45 14.17
CA GLY A 173 10.14 -17.48 15.25
C GLY A 173 9.22 -16.28 14.98
N CYS A 174 8.52 -16.23 13.84
CA CYS A 174 7.50 -15.20 13.58
C CYS A 174 6.17 -15.57 14.24
N SER A 175 5.57 -14.62 14.95
CA SER A 175 4.25 -14.81 15.59
C SER A 175 3.07 -14.42 14.68
N LEU A 176 3.35 -13.77 13.55
CA LEU A 176 2.35 -13.20 12.65
C LEU A 176 1.97 -14.18 11.54
N PRO A 177 0.72 -14.15 11.04
CA PRO A 177 0.36 -14.87 9.82
C PRO A 177 1.23 -14.38 8.66
N PHE A 178 1.92 -15.32 8.00
CA PHE A 178 2.74 -15.07 6.82
C PHE A 178 2.13 -15.77 5.60
N LEU A 179 1.47 -14.99 4.73
CA LEU A 179 0.73 -15.54 3.59
C LEU A 179 1.68 -16.09 2.52
N HIS A 180 1.54 -17.39 2.23
CA HIS A 180 2.26 -18.05 1.16
C HIS A 180 1.55 -17.90 -0.19
N ILE A 181 2.26 -17.48 -1.24
CA ILE A 181 1.67 -17.17 -2.56
C ILE A 181 1.04 -18.41 -3.23
N GLY A 182 1.75 -19.54 -3.24
CA GLY A 182 1.22 -20.81 -3.71
C GLY A 182 -0.03 -21.31 -2.96
N GLU A 183 -0.12 -21.09 -1.64
CA GLU A 183 -1.34 -21.43 -0.89
C GLU A 183 -2.51 -20.53 -1.22
N CYS A 184 -2.24 -19.25 -1.50
CA CYS A 184 -3.28 -18.30 -1.94
C CYS A 184 -3.91 -18.77 -3.25
N VAL A 185 -3.08 -19.16 -4.23
CA VAL A 185 -3.54 -19.72 -5.51
C VAL A 185 -4.30 -21.03 -5.31
N ALA A 186 -3.73 -21.97 -4.56
CA ALA A 186 -4.33 -23.29 -4.34
C ALA A 186 -5.70 -23.18 -3.64
N ARG A 187 -5.83 -22.27 -2.67
CA ARG A 187 -7.11 -21.99 -1.99
C ARG A 187 -8.14 -21.40 -2.93
N GLU A 188 -7.76 -20.47 -3.80
CA GLU A 188 -8.67 -19.87 -4.77
C GLU A 188 -9.17 -20.90 -5.79
N LEU A 189 -8.29 -21.74 -6.31
CA LEU A 189 -8.66 -22.85 -7.21
C LEU A 189 -9.61 -23.84 -6.54
N LYS A 190 -9.40 -24.14 -5.25
CA LYS A 190 -10.31 -24.99 -4.47
C LYS A 190 -11.68 -24.33 -4.28
N GLU A 191 -11.71 -23.03 -3.97
CA GLU A 191 -12.96 -22.26 -3.84
C GLU A 191 -13.73 -22.15 -5.18
N ALA A 192 -13.03 -22.20 -6.32
CA ALA A 192 -13.63 -22.18 -7.65
C ALA A 192 -14.41 -23.47 -8.01
N ASN A 193 -14.24 -24.57 -7.27
CA ASN A 193 -14.95 -25.84 -7.48
C ASN A 193 -14.96 -26.31 -8.96
N LEU A 194 -13.79 -26.29 -9.59
CA LEU A 194 -13.61 -26.69 -10.98
C LEU A 194 -13.96 -28.18 -11.17
N LYS A 195 -14.53 -28.51 -12.33
CA LYS A 195 -14.81 -29.89 -12.74
C LYS A 195 -13.75 -30.36 -13.73
N PRO A 196 -13.33 -31.64 -13.69
CA PRO A 196 -12.42 -32.18 -14.71
C PRO A 196 -12.98 -31.98 -16.13
N LEU A 197 -12.09 -31.70 -17.09
CA LEU A 197 -12.48 -31.53 -18.50
C LEU A 197 -12.65 -32.88 -19.21
N GLU A 198 -11.98 -33.93 -18.72
CA GLU A 198 -12.01 -35.28 -19.27
C GLU A 198 -12.50 -36.29 -18.24
N ALA A 199 -13.27 -37.28 -18.69
CA ALA A 199 -13.77 -38.35 -17.82
C ALA A 199 -12.62 -39.23 -17.32
N GLY A 200 -12.58 -39.51 -16.02
CA GLY A 200 -11.54 -40.36 -15.39
C GLY A 200 -10.29 -39.60 -14.91
N ASN A 201 -10.14 -38.32 -15.28
CA ASN A 201 -9.03 -37.48 -14.84
C ASN A 201 -9.42 -36.56 -13.67
N GLY A 202 -8.42 -36.11 -12.91
CA GLY A 202 -8.59 -35.06 -11.91
C GLY A 202 -8.73 -33.67 -12.56
N VAL A 203 -8.94 -32.64 -11.74
CA VAL A 203 -8.87 -31.25 -12.21
C VAL A 203 -7.41 -30.93 -12.51
N ARG A 204 -7.14 -30.52 -13.76
CA ARG A 204 -5.79 -30.27 -14.27
C ARG A 204 -5.48 -28.78 -14.29
N ILE A 205 -4.33 -28.39 -13.74
CA ILE A 205 -3.89 -27.01 -13.64
C ILE A 205 -2.56 -26.85 -14.37
N GLY A 206 -2.52 -25.98 -15.37
CA GLY A 206 -1.29 -25.62 -16.06
C GLY A 206 -0.43 -24.68 -15.21
N LEU A 207 0.89 -24.82 -15.22
CA LEU A 207 1.80 -23.91 -14.53
C LEU A 207 2.86 -23.37 -15.49
N LEU A 208 2.77 -22.08 -15.83
CA LEU A 208 3.82 -21.35 -16.55
C LEU A 208 4.65 -20.54 -15.56
N ALA A 209 5.93 -20.88 -15.44
CA ALA A 209 6.88 -20.19 -14.59
C ALA A 209 8.31 -20.36 -15.14
N ALA A 210 9.23 -19.52 -14.67
CA ALA A 210 10.66 -19.70 -14.96
C ALA A 210 11.20 -21.02 -14.38
N ASP A 211 12.26 -21.57 -14.98
CA ASP A 211 12.85 -22.88 -14.63
C ASP A 211 13.17 -23.01 -13.13
N GLY A 212 13.70 -21.96 -12.50
CA GLY A 212 13.99 -21.94 -11.06
C GLY A 212 12.73 -22.09 -10.18
N ILE A 213 11.59 -21.52 -10.60
CA ILE A 213 10.31 -21.65 -9.88
C ILE A 213 9.71 -23.04 -10.10
N LEU A 214 9.81 -23.58 -11.31
CA LEU A 214 9.35 -24.94 -11.60
C LEU A 214 10.17 -25.97 -10.81
N SER A 215 11.49 -25.81 -10.77
CA SER A 215 12.43 -26.68 -10.06
C SER A 215 12.25 -26.61 -8.54
N ALA A 216 11.82 -25.46 -8.02
CA ALA A 216 11.48 -25.28 -6.61
C ALA A 216 10.27 -26.12 -6.14
N GLY A 217 9.37 -26.54 -7.04
CA GLY A 217 8.33 -27.54 -6.75
C GLY A 217 7.18 -27.12 -5.82
N PHE A 218 7.25 -25.96 -5.15
CA PHE A 218 6.27 -25.61 -4.11
C PHE A 218 4.84 -25.40 -4.63
N TYR A 219 4.68 -24.91 -5.88
CA TYR A 219 3.34 -24.80 -6.48
C TYR A 219 2.77 -26.19 -6.74
N GLN A 220 3.57 -27.07 -7.32
CA GLN A 220 3.20 -28.45 -7.64
C GLN A 220 2.76 -29.18 -6.37
N GLN A 221 3.58 -29.13 -5.33
CA GLN A 221 3.28 -29.76 -4.04
C GLN A 221 1.97 -29.24 -3.43
N LYS A 222 1.78 -27.92 -3.39
CA LYS A 222 0.58 -27.32 -2.76
C LYS A 222 -0.71 -27.61 -3.54
N LEU A 223 -0.63 -27.68 -4.87
CA LEU A 223 -1.76 -28.02 -5.72
C LEU A 223 -2.11 -29.51 -5.62
N GLN A 224 -1.11 -30.38 -5.69
CA GLN A 224 -1.26 -31.84 -5.55
C GLN A 224 -1.84 -32.22 -4.19
N ASN A 225 -1.44 -31.54 -3.11
CA ASN A 225 -2.01 -31.73 -1.77
C ASN A 225 -3.52 -31.41 -1.68
N LEU A 226 -4.06 -30.65 -2.63
CA LEU A 226 -5.50 -30.38 -2.74
C LEU A 226 -6.21 -31.26 -3.78
N GLY A 227 -5.51 -32.24 -4.35
CA GLY A 227 -6.06 -33.17 -5.34
C GLY A 227 -6.02 -32.65 -6.78
N PHE A 228 -5.31 -31.56 -7.05
CA PHE A 228 -5.11 -31.06 -8.43
C PHE A 228 -3.97 -31.80 -9.10
N GLU A 229 -4.14 -32.12 -10.39
CA GLU A 229 -3.06 -32.57 -11.24
C GLU A 229 -2.37 -31.37 -11.88
N VAL A 230 -1.03 -31.29 -11.80
CA VAL A 230 -0.28 -30.15 -12.32
C VAL A 230 0.40 -30.49 -13.62
N VAL A 231 0.12 -29.71 -14.65
CA VAL A 231 0.66 -29.89 -16.01
C VAL A 231 1.71 -28.81 -16.27
N LEU A 232 2.95 -29.23 -16.51
CA LEU A 232 4.06 -28.34 -16.83
C LEU A 232 4.23 -28.21 -18.34
N PRO A 233 4.69 -27.05 -18.86
CA PRO A 233 5.12 -26.93 -20.24
C PRO A 233 6.25 -27.91 -20.52
N ASP A 234 6.30 -28.44 -21.74
CA ASP A 234 7.45 -29.24 -22.16
C ASP A 234 8.68 -28.35 -22.40
N LYS A 235 9.84 -29.00 -22.55
CA LYS A 235 11.12 -28.30 -22.75
C LYS A 235 11.09 -27.38 -23.97
N ALA A 236 10.47 -27.82 -25.06
CA ALA A 236 10.35 -27.03 -26.29
C ALA A 236 9.51 -25.76 -26.08
N THR A 237 8.40 -25.84 -25.34
CA THR A 237 7.57 -24.68 -25.00
C THR A 237 8.33 -23.69 -24.13
N ILE A 238 9.13 -24.18 -23.16
CA ILE A 238 9.96 -23.30 -22.33
C ILE A 238 11.02 -22.59 -23.19
N GLU A 239 11.79 -23.35 -23.97
CA GLU A 239 12.95 -22.85 -24.72
C GLU A 239 12.58 -21.98 -25.92
N HIS A 240 11.48 -22.28 -26.61
CA HIS A 240 11.10 -21.59 -27.85
C HIS A 240 9.94 -20.61 -27.71
N MET A 241 9.18 -20.67 -26.61
CA MET A 241 8.06 -19.74 -26.39
C MET A 241 8.26 -18.89 -25.14
N LEU A 242 8.45 -19.52 -23.96
CA LEU A 242 8.46 -18.79 -22.70
C LEU A 242 9.69 -17.88 -22.54
N ILE A 243 10.89 -18.43 -22.78
CA ILE A 243 12.14 -17.65 -22.69
C ILE A 243 12.15 -16.53 -23.74
N PRO A 244 11.86 -16.79 -25.04
CA PRO A 244 11.79 -15.72 -26.04
C PRO A 244 10.69 -14.68 -25.75
N ALA A 245 9.57 -15.06 -25.13
CA ALA A 245 8.54 -14.10 -24.73
C ALA A 245 9.09 -13.10 -23.70
N VAL A 246 9.79 -13.59 -22.67
CA VAL A 246 10.44 -12.74 -21.66
C VAL A 246 11.51 -11.85 -22.29
N GLU A 247 12.33 -12.40 -23.20
CA GLU A 247 13.31 -11.60 -23.93
C GLU A 247 12.67 -10.51 -24.79
N SER A 248 11.53 -10.79 -25.41
CA SER A 248 10.77 -9.84 -26.22
C SER A 248 10.24 -8.69 -25.36
N VAL A 249 9.72 -9.00 -24.15
CA VAL A 249 9.35 -7.97 -23.15
C VAL A 249 10.54 -7.09 -22.81
N ASN A 250 11.70 -7.68 -22.54
CA ASN A 250 12.92 -6.94 -22.20
C ASN A 250 13.41 -6.05 -23.36
N LYS A 251 13.19 -6.49 -24.61
CA LYS A 251 13.45 -5.72 -25.84
C LYS A 251 12.34 -4.73 -26.19
N ARG A 252 11.27 -4.65 -25.39
CA ARG A 252 10.05 -3.85 -25.62
C ARG A 252 9.28 -4.24 -26.89
N ASP A 253 9.49 -5.44 -27.40
CA ASP A 253 8.67 -6.04 -28.44
C ASP A 253 7.44 -6.70 -27.80
N MET A 254 6.41 -5.88 -27.55
CA MET A 254 5.20 -6.34 -26.89
C MET A 254 4.35 -7.25 -27.79
N GLU A 255 4.39 -7.06 -29.12
CA GLU A 255 3.66 -7.90 -30.06
C GLU A 255 4.26 -9.31 -30.10
N GLY A 256 5.59 -9.41 -30.23
CA GLY A 256 6.31 -10.68 -30.15
C GLY A 256 6.06 -11.38 -28.81
N ALA A 257 6.17 -10.66 -27.69
CA ALA A 257 5.90 -11.19 -26.35
C ALA A 257 4.46 -11.72 -26.22
N GLN A 258 3.48 -10.98 -26.74
CA GLN A 258 2.07 -11.39 -26.73
C GLN A 258 1.86 -12.68 -27.50
N ASN A 259 2.35 -12.74 -28.74
CA ASN A 259 2.14 -13.90 -29.61
C ASN A 259 2.76 -15.17 -29.00
N LEU A 260 3.98 -15.07 -28.49
CA LEU A 260 4.67 -16.20 -27.85
C LEU A 260 3.97 -16.64 -26.55
N LEU A 261 3.49 -15.70 -25.74
CA LEU A 261 2.74 -16.02 -24.52
C LEU A 261 1.39 -16.69 -24.84
N ARG A 262 0.66 -16.21 -25.86
CA ARG A 262 -0.59 -16.84 -26.32
C ARG A 262 -0.35 -18.30 -26.71
N ILE A 263 0.70 -18.56 -27.48
CA ILE A 263 1.08 -19.92 -27.89
C ILE A 263 1.39 -20.78 -26.65
N ALA A 264 2.20 -20.29 -25.73
CA ALA A 264 2.55 -21.03 -24.52
C ALA A 264 1.33 -21.39 -23.66
N ILE A 265 0.37 -20.48 -23.52
CA ILE A 265 -0.90 -20.73 -22.82
C ILE A 265 -1.74 -21.76 -23.58
N GLN A 266 -1.88 -21.60 -24.90
CA GLN A 266 -2.66 -22.52 -25.74
C GLN A 266 -2.12 -23.94 -25.72
N VAL A 267 -0.80 -24.13 -25.75
CA VAL A 267 -0.16 -25.46 -25.63
C VAL A 267 -0.61 -26.19 -24.35
N LEU A 268 -0.72 -25.48 -23.23
CA LEU A 268 -1.25 -26.08 -22.00
C LEU A 268 -2.75 -26.33 -22.08
N LEU A 269 -3.52 -25.40 -22.64
CA LEU A 269 -4.98 -25.56 -22.80
C LEU A 269 -5.36 -26.77 -23.66
N VAL A 270 -4.61 -27.05 -24.73
CA VAL A 270 -4.81 -28.24 -25.57
C VAL A 270 -4.54 -29.55 -24.81
N ARG A 271 -3.76 -29.50 -23.72
CA ARG A 271 -3.51 -30.64 -22.82
C ARG A 271 -4.60 -30.80 -21.73
N ALA A 272 -5.79 -30.27 -22.00
CA ALA A 272 -6.98 -30.37 -21.15
C ALA A 272 -6.78 -29.82 -19.73
N VAL A 273 -6.02 -28.72 -19.58
CA VAL A 273 -5.96 -27.99 -18.30
C VAL A 273 -7.18 -27.08 -18.14
N ASN A 274 -7.73 -27.02 -16.93
CA ASN A 274 -8.85 -26.17 -16.58
C ASN A 274 -8.46 -24.68 -16.57
N VAL A 275 -7.28 -24.38 -16.01
CA VAL A 275 -6.76 -23.03 -15.76
C VAL A 275 -5.23 -23.08 -15.83
N VAL A 276 -4.61 -21.99 -16.29
CA VAL A 276 -3.15 -21.81 -16.33
C VAL A 276 -2.71 -20.78 -15.29
N ILE A 277 -1.80 -21.15 -14.39
CA ILE A 277 -1.15 -20.23 -13.46
C ILE A 277 0.01 -19.53 -14.19
N LEU A 278 -0.01 -18.19 -14.20
CA LEU A 278 1.05 -17.36 -14.77
C LEU A 278 2.01 -16.89 -13.65
N ALA A 279 2.88 -17.78 -13.18
CA ALA A 279 3.85 -17.51 -12.13
C ALA A 279 5.18 -16.96 -12.68
N SER A 280 5.09 -15.91 -13.50
CA SER A 280 6.23 -15.14 -13.99
C SER A 280 5.97 -13.65 -13.76
N ASN A 281 6.96 -12.92 -13.26
CA ASN A 281 6.83 -11.48 -13.06
C ASN A 281 6.89 -10.72 -14.40
N ASP A 282 7.67 -11.22 -15.36
CA ASP A 282 7.95 -10.54 -16.63
C ASP A 282 6.82 -10.68 -17.65
N LEU A 283 6.04 -11.77 -17.56
CA LEU A 283 4.95 -12.05 -18.49
C LEU A 283 3.61 -11.45 -18.05
N ARG A 284 3.59 -10.72 -16.93
CA ARG A 284 2.37 -10.04 -16.45
C ARG A 284 2.08 -8.80 -17.28
N GLY A 285 0.81 -8.58 -17.58
CA GLY A 285 0.36 -7.43 -18.37
C GLY A 285 0.82 -7.48 -19.84
N VAL A 286 1.44 -8.58 -20.29
CA VAL A 286 1.79 -8.78 -21.69
C VAL A 286 0.53 -8.89 -22.54
N LEU A 287 -0.44 -9.69 -22.11
CA LEU A 287 -1.74 -9.79 -22.80
C LEU A 287 -2.62 -8.56 -22.50
N PRO A 288 -3.33 -8.03 -23.52
CA PRO A 288 -4.35 -6.99 -23.35
C PRO A 288 -5.43 -7.39 -22.34
N HIS A 289 -6.03 -6.42 -21.65
CA HIS A 289 -7.03 -6.69 -20.60
C HIS A 289 -8.29 -7.40 -21.09
N ASP A 290 -8.63 -7.24 -22.36
CA ASP A 290 -9.76 -7.86 -23.06
C ASP A 290 -9.40 -9.20 -23.74
N ASP A 291 -8.14 -9.65 -23.63
CA ASP A 291 -7.72 -10.90 -24.22
C ASP A 291 -8.48 -12.09 -23.59
N PRO A 292 -9.18 -12.91 -24.39
CA PRO A 292 -10.03 -13.98 -23.88
C PRO A 292 -9.24 -15.07 -23.12
N LEU A 293 -7.94 -15.22 -23.39
CA LEU A 293 -7.10 -16.19 -22.68
C LEU A 293 -6.91 -15.83 -21.20
N LEU A 294 -6.99 -14.54 -20.84
CA LEU A 294 -6.88 -14.13 -19.44
C LEU A 294 -7.98 -14.72 -18.56
N ASN A 295 -9.15 -15.03 -19.12
CA ASN A 295 -10.24 -15.72 -18.41
C ASN A 295 -9.90 -17.18 -18.05
N LYS A 296 -8.85 -17.73 -18.65
CA LYS A 296 -8.31 -19.06 -18.36
C LYS A 296 -7.02 -19.01 -17.54
N CYS A 297 -6.61 -17.82 -17.10
CA CYS A 297 -5.38 -17.63 -16.36
C CYS A 297 -5.62 -17.17 -14.93
N ILE A 298 -4.72 -17.56 -14.02
CA ILE A 298 -4.63 -16.99 -12.67
C ILE A 298 -3.26 -16.36 -12.49
N ASP A 299 -3.25 -15.09 -12.10
CA ASP A 299 -2.07 -14.38 -11.63
C ASP A 299 -1.91 -14.62 -10.12
N PRO A 300 -0.79 -15.22 -9.66
CA PRO A 300 -0.55 -15.44 -8.25
C PRO A 300 -0.48 -14.15 -7.40
N MET A 301 -0.10 -13.01 -7.99
CA MET A 301 -0.12 -11.72 -7.26
C MET A 301 -1.54 -11.25 -6.99
N ASP A 302 -2.46 -11.48 -7.93
CA ASP A 302 -3.88 -11.21 -7.73
C ASP A 302 -4.45 -12.09 -6.61
N ALA A 303 -4.11 -13.38 -6.60
CA ALA A 303 -4.51 -14.30 -5.53
C ALA A 303 -3.94 -13.90 -4.17
N LEU A 304 -2.68 -13.45 -4.12
CA LEU A 304 -2.03 -12.93 -2.91
C LEU A 304 -2.71 -11.64 -2.42
N ALA A 305 -3.01 -10.70 -3.31
CA ALA A 305 -3.68 -9.44 -2.97
C ALA A 305 -5.09 -9.69 -2.42
N ARG A 306 -5.90 -10.51 -3.12
CA ARG A 306 -7.23 -10.92 -2.65
C ARG A 306 -7.18 -11.63 -1.30
N SER A 307 -6.23 -12.53 -1.10
CA SER A 307 -6.05 -13.23 0.18
C SER A 307 -5.67 -12.28 1.31
N THR A 308 -4.83 -11.28 1.01
CA THR A 308 -4.44 -10.23 1.96
C THR A 308 -5.65 -9.39 2.38
N ILE A 309 -6.48 -8.98 1.42
CA ILE A 309 -7.72 -8.25 1.66
C ILE A 309 -8.72 -9.10 2.46
N LYS A 310 -8.91 -10.37 2.09
CA LYS A 310 -9.76 -11.33 2.81
C LYS A 310 -9.31 -11.50 4.27
N TRP A 311 -8.00 -11.62 4.51
CA TRP A 311 -7.43 -11.63 5.85
C TRP A 311 -7.79 -10.36 6.62
N ALA A 312 -7.51 -9.18 6.07
CA ALA A 312 -7.76 -7.91 6.75
C ALA A 312 -9.25 -7.70 7.09
N ARG A 313 -10.16 -8.10 6.19
CA ARG A 313 -11.61 -8.10 6.45
C ARG A 313 -11.99 -9.00 7.61
N SER A 314 -11.41 -10.19 7.68
CA SER A 314 -11.69 -11.13 8.77
C SER A 314 -11.36 -10.50 10.13
N ILE A 315 -10.26 -9.73 10.20
CA ILE A 315 -9.84 -9.01 11.40
C ILE A 315 -10.81 -7.86 11.72
N LYS A 316 -11.15 -7.00 10.75
CA LYS A 316 -12.14 -5.92 10.94
C LYS A 316 -13.48 -6.47 11.44
N LYS A 317 -13.97 -7.57 10.87
CA LYS A 317 -15.20 -8.25 11.28
C LYS A 317 -15.12 -8.82 12.69
N ALA A 318 -14.01 -9.47 13.05
CA ALA A 318 -13.78 -9.98 14.40
C ALA A 318 -13.73 -8.85 15.44
N GLN A 319 -13.12 -7.71 15.11
CA GLN A 319 -13.08 -6.54 15.98
C GLN A 319 -14.47 -5.94 16.21
N ARG A 320 -15.26 -5.73 15.15
CA ARG A 320 -16.65 -5.24 15.26
C ARG A 320 -17.51 -6.15 16.14
N ARG A 321 -17.38 -7.48 15.98
CA ARG A 321 -18.08 -8.46 16.84
C ARG A 321 -17.67 -8.36 18.31
N ARG A 322 -16.37 -8.18 18.60
CA ARG A 322 -15.90 -7.99 19.99
C ARG A 322 -16.41 -6.69 20.61
N GLN A 323 -16.43 -5.61 19.84
CA GLN A 323 -16.99 -4.32 20.29
C GLN A 323 -18.49 -4.44 20.56
N GLN A 324 -19.25 -5.08 19.67
CA GLN A 324 -20.68 -5.31 19.86
C GLN A 324 -20.95 -6.13 21.14
N LEU A 325 -20.23 -7.24 21.34
CA LEU A 325 -20.36 -8.05 22.56
C LEU A 325 -20.02 -7.28 23.84
N MET A 326 -19.10 -6.30 23.76
CA MET A 326 -18.76 -5.44 24.89
C MET A 326 -19.90 -4.45 25.20
N VAL A 327 -20.50 -3.85 24.17
CA VAL A 327 -21.68 -2.98 24.29
C VAL A 327 -22.86 -3.76 24.86
N ASP A 328 -23.15 -4.95 24.34
CA ASP A 328 -24.25 -5.80 24.80
C ASP A 328 -24.05 -6.19 26.28
N ARG A 329 -22.82 -6.55 26.68
CA ARG A 329 -22.49 -6.83 28.10
C ARG A 329 -22.65 -5.59 28.98
N LEU A 330 -22.27 -4.41 28.49
CA LEU A 330 -22.44 -3.17 29.23
C LEU A 330 -23.93 -2.84 29.40
N SER A 331 -24.73 -3.03 28.35
CA SER A 331 -26.19 -2.86 28.39
C SER A 331 -26.82 -3.79 29.43
N ILE A 332 -26.49 -5.08 29.41
CA ILE A 332 -26.98 -6.05 30.41
C ILE A 332 -26.57 -5.63 31.83
N LEU A 333 -25.36 -5.10 32.02
CA LEU A 333 -24.90 -4.63 33.33
C LEU A 333 -25.66 -3.37 33.79
N ILE A 334 -25.94 -2.45 32.87
CA ILE A 334 -26.74 -1.24 33.12
C ILE A 334 -28.18 -1.64 33.46
N ASP A 335 -28.79 -2.55 32.69
CA ASP A 335 -30.14 -3.07 32.93
C ASP A 335 -30.23 -3.80 34.26
N ARG A 336 -29.23 -4.62 34.62
CA ARG A 336 -29.15 -5.26 35.95
C ARG A 336 -29.00 -4.23 37.08
N LYS A 337 -28.22 -3.17 36.90
CA LYS A 337 -28.10 -2.09 37.89
C LYS A 337 -29.38 -1.27 37.99
N LEU A 338 -30.07 -1.01 36.88
CA LEU A 338 -31.37 -0.33 36.86
C LEU A 338 -32.43 -1.20 37.55
N TRP A 339 -32.42 -2.51 37.29
CA TRP A 339 -33.33 -3.47 37.92
C TRP A 339 -33.06 -3.59 39.42
N LEU A 340 -31.81 -3.66 39.86
CA LEU A 340 -31.46 -3.63 41.29
C LEU A 340 -31.85 -2.30 41.97
N ARG A 341 -31.71 -1.16 41.28
CA ARG A 341 -32.18 0.14 41.78
C ARG A 341 -33.70 0.22 41.86
N ARG A 342 -34.43 -0.34 40.89
CA ARG A 342 -35.89 -0.45 40.91
C ARG A 342 -36.38 -1.45 41.98
N GLY A 343 -35.64 -2.53 42.22
CA GLY A 343 -35.90 -3.51 43.27
C GLY A 343 -35.65 -2.98 44.69
N MET A 344 -34.74 -2.01 44.87
CA MET A 344 -34.54 -1.30 46.14
C MET A 344 -35.60 -0.22 46.43
N ILE A 345 -36.49 0.10 45.48
CA ILE A 345 -37.61 1.05 45.66
C ILE A 345 -38.92 0.31 45.99
N MET A 346 -38.89 -1.00 46.20
CA MET A 346 -40.03 -1.72 46.79
C MET A 346 -39.86 -1.86 48.30
N SER A 347 -40.58 -1.01 49.02
CA SER A 347 -40.77 -1.06 50.46
C SER A 347 -41.23 -2.44 50.92
N PHE A 348 -40.60 -2.92 51.99
CA PHE A 348 -41.18 -3.90 52.90
C PHE A 348 -42.60 -3.46 53.29
N HIS A 349 -43.61 -4.18 52.80
CA HIS A 349 -44.89 -4.28 53.48
C HIS A 349 -45.16 -5.75 53.77
N ALA A 350 -45.25 -6.05 55.06
CA ALA A 350 -45.58 -7.33 55.62
C ALA A 350 -46.93 -7.82 55.09
N LEU A 351 -46.96 -9.03 54.53
CA LEU A 351 -48.18 -9.81 54.40
C LEU A 351 -47.93 -11.17 55.03
N ASN A 352 -48.77 -11.45 56.02
CA ASN A 352 -48.83 -12.65 56.82
C ASN A 352 -49.02 -13.91 55.95
N CYS A 353 -48.22 -14.95 56.19
CA CYS A 353 -48.50 -16.31 55.75
C CYS A 353 -48.69 -17.21 56.99
N PRO A 354 -49.72 -18.10 57.02
CA PRO A 354 -49.86 -19.11 58.07
C PRO A 354 -48.95 -20.33 57.81
N PRO A 355 -48.71 -21.20 58.82
CA PRO A 355 -47.60 -22.16 58.79
C PRO A 355 -47.97 -23.57 58.26
N SER A 356 -46.92 -24.38 58.01
CA SER A 356 -46.85 -25.80 57.60
C SER A 356 -46.95 -26.05 56.07
N LEU A 357 -46.09 -26.84 55.41
CA LEU A 357 -45.48 -28.13 55.77
C LEU A 357 -44.14 -28.32 55.00
N LEU A 358 -43.14 -28.92 55.65
CA LEU A 358 -41.85 -29.32 55.08
C LEU A 358 -41.99 -30.52 54.11
N SER A 359 -41.29 -30.48 52.97
CA SER A 359 -40.75 -31.70 52.34
C SER A 359 -39.46 -31.43 51.57
N ASN A 360 -38.42 -32.18 51.93
CA ASN A 360 -37.05 -32.20 51.39
C ASN A 360 -36.95 -32.49 49.89
N VAL A 361 -36.04 -31.81 49.19
CA VAL A 361 -35.27 -32.42 48.07
C VAL A 361 -33.82 -31.89 48.03
N ASN A 362 -32.90 -32.84 47.93
CA ASN A 362 -31.44 -32.76 48.01
C ASN A 362 -30.75 -31.82 46.99
N LYS A 363 -29.70 -31.10 47.44
CA LYS A 363 -28.67 -30.48 46.58
C LYS A 363 -27.37 -31.28 46.66
N THR A 364 -26.97 -31.90 45.55
CA THR A 364 -25.61 -32.40 45.34
C THR A 364 -24.73 -31.30 44.76
N LEU A 365 -23.61 -31.04 45.44
CA LEU A 365 -22.53 -30.13 45.06
C LEU A 365 -21.47 -30.91 44.27
N TYR A 366 -21.03 -30.40 43.12
CA TYR A 366 -19.67 -30.67 42.62
C TYR A 366 -18.96 -29.38 42.19
N LYS A 367 -17.85 -29.13 42.87
CA LYS A 367 -16.83 -28.10 42.64
C LYS A 367 -15.94 -28.50 41.47
N THR A 368 -15.46 -27.52 40.70
CA THR A 368 -14.16 -27.62 39.99
C THR A 368 -13.28 -26.41 40.29
N ARG A 369 -12.04 -26.73 40.70
CA ARG A 369 -10.97 -25.87 41.21
C ARG A 369 -10.26 -25.10 40.09
N ARG A 370 -9.83 -23.87 40.38
CA ARG A 370 -8.69 -23.19 39.73
C ARG A 370 -7.47 -23.34 40.64
N PRO A 371 -6.25 -23.58 40.12
CA PRO A 371 -5.04 -23.44 40.91
C PRO A 371 -4.42 -22.03 40.71
N SER A 372 -3.92 -21.52 41.83
CA SER A 372 -3.21 -20.26 42.02
C SER A 372 -1.80 -20.54 42.55
N SER A 373 -0.85 -19.64 42.25
CA SER A 373 0.38 -19.25 43.00
C SER A 373 1.67 -19.26 42.15
N PRO A 374 2.78 -18.64 42.60
CA PRO A 374 2.92 -17.27 43.11
C PRO A 374 4.15 -16.51 42.53
N LEU A 375 4.19 -15.18 42.75
CA LEU A 375 5.38 -14.34 42.58
C LEU A 375 6.40 -14.58 43.71
N SER A 376 7.69 -14.60 43.38
CA SER A 376 8.79 -14.39 44.35
C SER A 376 9.86 -13.46 43.76
N LEU A 377 10.01 -12.30 44.41
CA LEU A 377 11.13 -11.35 44.32
C LEU A 377 12.32 -11.91 45.10
N LEU A 378 13.53 -11.87 44.54
CA LEU A 378 14.75 -11.92 45.34
C LEU A 378 15.84 -11.00 44.76
N LEU A 379 16.31 -10.11 45.63
CA LEU A 379 17.48 -9.25 45.51
C LEU A 379 18.77 -10.09 45.51
N ALA A 380 19.75 -9.72 44.70
CA ALA A 380 21.11 -10.26 44.80
C ALA A 380 22.09 -9.14 45.22
N GLN A 381 22.73 -9.36 46.36
CA GLN A 381 23.84 -8.58 46.90
C GLN A 381 25.18 -9.05 46.31
N THR A 382 26.12 -8.11 46.23
CA THR A 382 27.54 -8.24 45.86
C THR A 382 28.38 -8.82 47.01
N VAL A 383 29.24 -9.81 46.76
CA VAL A 383 30.55 -10.02 47.45
C VAL A 383 31.51 -10.80 46.54
N GLU A 384 32.78 -10.38 46.52
CA GLU A 384 33.93 -10.94 45.80
C GLU A 384 34.54 -12.23 46.42
N SER A 385 35.37 -12.89 45.61
CA SER A 385 36.66 -13.53 45.94
C SER A 385 36.78 -15.05 45.75
N GLY A 386 37.89 -15.48 45.14
CA GLY A 386 38.60 -16.69 45.57
C GLY A 386 38.75 -17.90 44.63
N SER A 387 39.71 -17.82 43.70
CA SER A 387 40.66 -18.89 43.30
C SER A 387 40.24 -20.18 42.54
N SER A 388 40.83 -20.31 41.33
CA SER A 388 41.67 -21.43 40.84
C SER A 388 41.10 -22.87 40.71
N LYS A 389 40.85 -23.32 39.47
CA LYS A 389 41.69 -24.26 38.68
C LYS A 389 40.98 -24.75 37.42
N ASN A 390 41.74 -24.82 36.33
CA ASN A 390 41.37 -25.22 34.96
C ASN A 390 40.88 -26.68 34.84
N SER A 391 39.89 -26.95 34.00
CA SER A 391 40.06 -27.79 32.79
C SER A 391 38.81 -27.81 31.86
N GLY A 392 39.07 -27.45 30.60
CA GLY A 392 38.41 -27.81 29.33
C GLY A 392 36.91 -28.14 29.23
N THR A 393 36.13 -27.25 28.61
CA THR A 393 35.52 -27.47 27.26
C THR A 393 34.78 -26.21 26.81
N CYS A 394 35.27 -25.57 25.74
CA CYS A 394 34.75 -24.28 25.26
C CYS A 394 33.61 -24.50 24.25
N ALA A 395 32.37 -24.57 24.73
CA ALA A 395 31.19 -24.42 23.89
C ALA A 395 31.01 -22.92 23.57
N THR A 396 31.30 -22.53 22.33
CA THR A 396 31.20 -21.15 21.88
C THR A 396 29.74 -20.74 21.76
N ILE A 397 29.17 -20.16 22.82
CA ILE A 397 27.88 -19.48 22.79
C ILE A 397 28.03 -18.27 21.85
N LYS A 398 27.52 -18.39 20.61
CA LYS A 398 27.33 -17.25 19.71
C LYS A 398 26.40 -16.25 20.39
N LYS A 399 26.97 -15.19 20.99
CA LYS A 399 26.25 -13.99 21.41
C LYS A 399 25.47 -13.45 20.21
N ARG A 400 24.14 -13.62 20.23
CA ARG A 400 23.21 -12.88 19.35
C ARG A 400 23.47 -11.39 19.55
N ARG A 401 24.18 -10.76 18.60
CA ARG A 401 24.24 -9.30 18.51
C ARG A 401 22.82 -8.80 18.29
N SER A 402 22.39 -7.83 19.09
CA SER A 402 21.14 -7.11 18.85
C SER A 402 21.21 -6.45 17.45
N PRO A 403 20.21 -6.63 16.57
CA PRO A 403 20.28 -6.04 15.24
C PRO A 403 20.06 -4.53 15.35
N LYS A 404 21.16 -3.78 15.17
CA LYS A 404 21.14 -2.33 14.93
C LYS A 404 20.53 -2.09 13.54
N HIS A 405 19.43 -1.32 13.47
CA HIS A 405 18.74 -0.77 12.28
C HIS A 405 18.82 -1.61 10.98
N LEU A 406 17.68 -2.15 10.55
CA LEU A 406 17.60 -3.04 9.37
C LEU A 406 18.15 -2.40 8.07
N LEU A 407 17.82 -1.13 7.81
CA LEU A 407 18.31 -0.37 6.67
C LEU A 407 19.33 0.65 7.17
N ASN A 408 20.58 0.24 7.34
CA ASN A 408 21.69 1.15 7.64
C ASN A 408 22.26 1.83 6.40
N GLN A 409 21.66 1.61 5.23
CA GLN A 409 22.12 2.21 4.00
C GLN A 409 21.91 3.73 4.09
N PRO A 410 22.96 4.52 3.82
CA PRO A 410 22.92 5.98 4.05
C PRO A 410 21.99 6.70 3.07
N ASN A 411 21.60 6.02 1.98
CA ASN A 411 20.69 6.49 0.95
C ASN A 411 19.26 5.93 1.11
N THR A 412 18.91 5.40 2.28
CA THR A 412 17.54 4.90 2.55
C THR A 412 16.53 6.04 2.58
N VAL A 413 15.47 5.89 1.79
CA VAL A 413 14.37 6.87 1.69
C VAL A 413 13.18 6.43 2.53
N GLY A 414 12.67 7.31 3.38
CA GLY A 414 11.40 7.14 4.09
C GLY A 414 10.27 7.83 3.33
N ILE A 415 9.19 7.11 3.05
CA ILE A 415 8.06 7.61 2.27
C ILE A 415 6.83 7.69 3.17
N ILE A 416 6.36 8.91 3.43
CA ILE A 416 5.09 9.18 4.14
C ILE A 416 3.94 9.01 3.16
N GLY A 417 3.32 7.83 3.17
CA GLY A 417 2.19 7.50 2.29
C GLY A 417 0.84 7.53 2.99
N GLY A 418 -0.19 7.17 2.24
CA GLY A 418 -1.56 6.97 2.75
C GLY A 418 -2.45 8.21 2.75
N ALA A 419 -1.91 9.41 2.53
CA ALA A 419 -2.72 10.59 2.20
C ALA A 419 -3.54 10.34 0.93
N SER A 420 -2.89 9.76 -0.08
CA SER A 420 -3.54 9.07 -1.20
C SER A 420 -2.65 7.87 -1.54
N VAL A 421 -3.23 6.66 -1.48
CA VAL A 421 -2.48 5.44 -1.77
C VAL A 421 -2.07 5.40 -3.24
N SER A 422 -2.95 5.85 -4.14
CA SER A 422 -2.64 6.01 -5.57
C SER A 422 -1.45 6.94 -5.79
N SER A 423 -1.39 8.08 -5.09
CA SER A 423 -0.24 9.01 -5.20
C SER A 423 1.07 8.38 -4.72
N THR A 424 0.99 7.60 -3.64
CA THR A 424 2.15 6.87 -3.10
C THR A 424 2.68 5.88 -4.13
N LEU A 425 1.79 5.14 -4.78
CA LEU A 425 2.14 4.17 -5.82
C LEU A 425 2.71 4.85 -7.07
N ILE A 426 2.03 5.89 -7.55
CA ILE A 426 2.47 6.79 -8.63
C ILE A 426 3.90 7.28 -8.42
N PHE A 427 4.25 7.68 -7.20
CA PHE A 427 5.60 8.12 -6.88
C PHE A 427 6.60 6.97 -6.91
N LEU A 428 6.24 5.81 -6.34
CA LEU A 428 7.10 4.63 -6.35
C LEU A 428 7.38 4.12 -7.77
N GLU A 429 6.38 4.10 -8.65
CA GLU A 429 6.55 3.79 -10.08
C GLU A 429 7.54 4.74 -10.74
N LYS A 430 7.39 6.05 -10.53
CA LYS A 430 8.35 7.04 -11.06
C LYS A 430 9.74 6.85 -10.45
N LEU A 431 9.84 6.54 -9.16
CA LEU A 431 11.12 6.28 -8.50
C LEU A 431 11.86 5.11 -9.17
N VAL A 432 11.15 4.01 -9.47
CA VAL A 432 11.71 2.86 -10.19
C VAL A 432 12.05 3.21 -11.64
N LEU A 433 11.14 3.87 -12.35
CA LEU A 433 11.34 4.29 -13.75
C LEU A 433 12.57 5.18 -13.93
N TRP A 434 12.72 6.18 -13.07
CA TRP A 434 13.86 7.10 -13.14
C TRP A 434 15.16 6.48 -12.63
N SER A 435 15.10 5.52 -11.69
CA SER A 435 16.30 4.79 -11.25
C SER A 435 16.85 3.89 -12.36
N THR A 436 15.97 3.17 -13.07
CA THR A 436 16.36 2.23 -14.14
C THR A 436 16.88 2.93 -15.40
N ARG A 437 16.36 4.12 -15.75
CA ARG A 437 16.86 4.92 -16.88
C ARG A 437 18.34 5.29 -16.75
N ASP A 438 18.84 5.37 -15.52
CA ASP A 438 20.23 5.71 -15.24
C ASP A 438 21.11 4.46 -15.04
N ALA A 439 20.62 3.26 -15.39
CA ALA A 439 21.29 1.97 -15.22
C ALA A 439 21.79 1.68 -13.78
N GLU A 440 21.08 2.20 -12.78
CA GLU A 440 21.36 1.95 -11.36
C GLU A 440 20.25 1.13 -10.70
N ASP A 441 20.62 0.36 -9.67
CA ASP A 441 19.65 -0.27 -8.79
C ASP A 441 18.76 0.78 -8.13
N CYS A 442 17.48 0.43 -8.00
CA CYS A 442 16.53 1.24 -7.25
C CYS A 442 17.04 1.48 -5.81
N LEU A 443 16.62 2.60 -5.22
CA LEU A 443 17.02 2.95 -3.86
C LEU A 443 16.33 2.05 -2.83
N PRO A 444 16.97 1.75 -1.69
CA PRO A 444 16.28 1.17 -0.53
C PRO A 444 15.26 2.18 0.01
N PHE A 445 14.04 1.72 0.30
CA PHE A 445 12.99 2.57 0.82
C PHE A 445 12.09 1.87 1.83
N VAL A 446 11.54 2.66 2.76
CA VAL A 446 10.47 2.26 3.68
C VAL A 446 9.24 3.10 3.40
N VAL A 447 8.09 2.47 3.19
CA VAL A 447 6.80 3.16 3.03
C VAL A 447 5.97 2.95 4.28
N CYS A 448 5.42 4.03 4.83
CA CYS A 448 4.38 3.98 5.85
C CYS A 448 3.08 4.54 5.25
N SER A 449 2.17 3.65 4.84
CA SER A 449 0.89 4.02 4.25
C SER A 449 -0.25 3.74 5.23
N ASP A 450 -0.91 4.79 5.68
CA ASP A 450 -2.13 4.69 6.48
C ASP A 450 -3.24 5.49 5.78
N PRO A 451 -4.20 4.81 5.13
CA PRO A 451 -5.31 5.45 4.43
C PRO A 451 -6.28 6.21 5.33
N SER A 452 -6.26 5.99 6.65
CA SER A 452 -7.09 6.79 7.59
C SER A 452 -6.77 8.29 7.55
N LEU A 453 -5.57 8.66 7.08
CA LEU A 453 -5.22 10.05 6.84
C LEU A 453 -6.06 10.73 5.76
N ASN A 454 -6.59 10.00 4.78
CA ASN A 454 -7.29 10.60 3.64
C ASN A 454 -8.58 11.30 4.09
N GLU A 455 -9.36 10.67 4.97
CA GLU A 455 -10.58 11.27 5.54
C GLU A 455 -10.26 12.57 6.30
N GLU A 456 -9.22 12.55 7.13
CA GLU A 456 -8.77 13.71 7.92
C GLU A 456 -8.26 14.85 7.02
N LEU A 457 -7.53 14.53 5.95
CA LEU A 457 -7.01 15.50 4.98
C LEU A 457 -8.12 16.13 4.15
N MET A 458 -9.13 15.37 3.73
CA MET A 458 -10.27 15.91 2.96
C MET A 458 -11.06 16.93 3.78
N LEU A 459 -11.34 16.60 5.05
CA LEU A 459 -12.01 17.53 5.97
C LEU A 459 -11.16 18.78 6.21
N SER A 460 -9.86 18.63 6.44
CA SER A 460 -8.95 19.75 6.63
C SER A 460 -8.85 20.66 5.39
N THR A 461 -8.80 20.06 4.19
CA THR A 461 -8.73 20.79 2.91
C THR A 461 -10.00 21.61 2.65
N LEU A 462 -11.18 21.03 2.93
CA LEU A 462 -12.46 21.74 2.83
C LEU A 462 -12.50 22.91 3.82
N LEU A 463 -12.12 22.70 5.07
CA LEU A 463 -12.05 23.76 6.08
C LEU A 463 -11.06 24.86 5.69
N HIS A 464 -9.91 24.51 5.10
CA HIS A 464 -8.92 25.48 4.63
C HIS A 464 -9.42 26.30 3.43
N SER A 465 -10.08 25.69 2.45
CA SER A 465 -10.70 26.39 1.32
C SER A 465 -11.83 27.33 1.77
N LEU A 466 -12.60 26.93 2.79
CA LEU A 466 -13.60 27.80 3.41
C LEU A 466 -12.95 28.97 4.16
N LYS A 467 -11.86 28.74 4.92
CA LYS A 467 -11.10 29.79 5.61
C LYS A 467 -10.53 30.83 4.65
N THR A 468 -9.99 30.42 3.50
CA THR A 468 -9.45 31.37 2.50
C THR A 468 -10.54 32.18 1.79
N ARG A 469 -11.79 31.68 1.76
CA ARG A 469 -12.95 32.38 1.17
C ARG A 469 -13.74 33.24 2.16
N SER A 470 -13.64 32.99 3.47
CA SER A 470 -14.33 33.77 4.50
C SER A 470 -13.36 34.23 5.59
N SER A 471 -12.97 35.51 5.57
CA SER A 471 -12.07 36.15 6.54
C SER A 471 -12.65 36.31 7.97
N GLN A 472 -13.76 35.66 8.31
CA GLN A 472 -14.50 35.88 9.56
C GLN A 472 -14.94 34.62 10.31
N ILE A 473 -14.44 33.43 9.98
CA ILE A 473 -14.87 32.21 10.67
C ILE A 473 -13.69 31.53 11.37
N ASN A 474 -13.57 31.75 12.70
CA ASN A 474 -12.73 30.99 13.61
C ASN A 474 -13.33 29.58 13.83
N LEU A 475 -13.19 28.70 12.84
CA LEU A 475 -13.46 27.27 12.99
C LEU A 475 -12.17 26.55 13.42
N ASN A 476 -12.29 25.79 14.51
CA ASN A 476 -11.24 25.19 15.35
C ASN A 476 -9.97 24.70 14.63
N ASP A 477 -8.81 25.01 15.23
CA ASP A 477 -7.45 24.54 14.87
C ASP A 477 -7.20 23.04 15.12
N ASP A 478 -8.15 22.35 15.75
CA ASP A 478 -7.96 20.99 16.24
C ASP A 478 -7.73 19.96 15.12
N HIS A 479 -8.38 20.11 13.96
CA HIS A 479 -8.26 19.13 12.87
C HIS A 479 -6.92 19.21 12.14
N SER A 480 -6.39 20.42 11.89
CA SER A 480 -5.04 20.61 11.36
C SER A 480 -4.00 20.01 12.30
N SER A 481 -4.18 20.18 13.62
CA SER A 481 -3.30 19.62 14.63
C SER A 481 -3.24 18.08 14.57
N ILE A 482 -4.37 17.40 14.38
CA ILE A 482 -4.43 15.92 14.29
C ILE A 482 -3.65 15.41 13.06
N VAL A 483 -3.86 16.04 11.90
CA VAL A 483 -3.17 15.67 10.65
C VAL A 483 -1.66 15.86 10.80
N VAL A 484 -1.23 17.02 11.31
CA VAL A 484 0.19 17.31 11.54
C VAL A 484 0.79 16.32 12.53
N GLU A 485 0.11 16.03 13.65
CA GLU A 485 0.60 15.07 14.64
C GLU A 485 0.74 13.67 14.03
N ASN A 486 -0.22 13.21 13.22
CA ASN A 486 -0.13 11.92 12.54
C ASN A 486 1.07 11.87 11.58
N LEU A 487 1.25 12.91 10.75
CA LEU A 487 2.37 13.02 9.81
C LEU A 487 3.73 13.09 10.53
N GLN A 488 3.85 13.85 11.62
CA GLN A 488 5.03 13.88 12.49
C GLN A 488 5.34 12.50 13.08
N ARG A 489 4.31 11.79 13.58
CA ARG A 489 4.49 10.42 14.11
C ARG A 489 4.96 9.47 13.01
N LYS A 490 4.44 9.57 11.77
CA LYS A 490 4.91 8.80 10.60
C LYS A 490 6.36 9.10 10.26
N MET A 491 6.74 10.37 10.26
CA MET A 491 8.12 10.77 10.00
C MET A 491 9.10 10.23 11.05
N ALA A 492 8.76 10.36 12.33
CA ALA A 492 9.57 9.82 13.43
C ALA A 492 9.70 8.28 13.36
N PHE A 493 8.65 7.59 12.89
CA PHE A 493 8.71 6.15 12.63
C PHE A 493 9.68 5.81 11.48
N LEU A 494 9.62 6.54 10.37
CA LEU A 494 10.50 6.32 9.22
C LEU A 494 11.96 6.60 9.58
N GLU A 495 12.24 7.66 10.34
CA GLU A 495 13.56 7.97 10.89
C GLU A 495 14.10 6.81 11.75
N LYS A 496 13.29 6.32 12.71
CA LYS A 496 13.63 5.15 13.53
C LYS A 496 13.84 3.87 12.72
N SER A 497 13.15 3.77 11.58
CA SER A 497 13.25 2.64 10.64
C SER A 497 14.54 2.64 9.81
N GLY A 498 15.35 3.70 9.90
CA GLY A 498 16.62 3.81 9.17
C GLY A 498 16.57 4.75 7.98
N ALA A 499 15.45 5.45 7.73
CA ALA A 499 15.40 6.49 6.71
C ALA A 499 16.46 7.57 6.99
N ARG A 500 17.00 8.14 5.91
CA ARG A 500 17.98 9.24 5.92
C ARG A 500 17.53 10.44 5.09
N CYS A 501 16.42 10.29 4.36
CA CYS A 501 15.66 11.36 3.73
C CYS A 501 14.19 11.00 3.81
N ILE A 502 13.34 12.01 3.95
CA ILE A 502 11.89 11.88 3.98
C ILE A 502 11.31 12.49 2.71
N VAL A 503 10.33 11.78 2.13
CA VAL A 503 9.53 12.26 1.01
C VAL A 503 8.04 12.00 1.28
N MET A 504 7.19 12.86 0.76
CA MET A 504 5.74 12.77 0.95
C MET A 504 5.03 12.98 -0.40
N PRO A 505 4.65 11.90 -1.10
CA PRO A 505 4.01 11.98 -2.40
C PRO A 505 2.52 12.31 -2.27
N CYS A 506 2.22 13.56 -1.95
CA CYS A 506 0.87 14.12 -1.93
C CYS A 506 0.96 15.63 -2.14
N HIS A 507 0.20 16.22 -3.06
CA HIS A 507 0.31 17.67 -3.31
C HIS A 507 -0.14 18.51 -2.11
N ILE A 508 -1.34 18.24 -1.57
CA ILE A 508 -1.95 19.08 -0.54
C ILE A 508 -1.23 19.01 0.82
N SER A 509 -0.62 17.86 1.15
CA SER A 509 0.04 17.70 2.45
C SER A 509 1.26 18.61 2.62
N HIS A 510 1.83 19.16 1.52
CA HIS A 510 2.97 20.09 1.61
C HIS A 510 2.58 21.47 2.15
N THR A 511 1.29 21.79 2.26
CA THR A 511 0.82 22.98 3.01
C THR A 511 1.31 22.96 4.45
N TRP A 512 1.42 21.78 5.06
CA TRP A 512 1.92 21.60 6.43
C TRP A 512 3.39 21.18 6.49
N HIS A 513 4.16 21.33 5.41
CA HIS A 513 5.53 20.82 5.35
C HIS A 513 6.40 21.39 6.48
N ALA A 514 6.26 22.68 6.79
CA ALA A 514 7.02 23.35 7.85
C ALA A 514 6.69 22.80 9.23
N GLU A 515 5.41 22.70 9.58
CA GLU A 515 4.91 22.18 10.86
C GLU A 515 5.24 20.69 11.03
N ILE A 516 5.11 19.90 9.96
CA ILE A 516 5.51 18.51 9.97
C ILE A 516 7.01 18.41 10.24
N SER A 517 7.83 19.21 9.56
CA SER A 517 9.29 19.18 9.67
C SER A 517 9.85 19.60 11.02
N GLU A 518 9.02 20.17 11.90
CA GLU A 518 9.44 20.65 13.22
C GLU A 518 10.05 19.51 14.05
N GLY A 519 11.31 19.68 14.46
CA GLY A 519 12.06 18.67 15.20
C GLY A 519 12.59 17.50 14.37
N CYS A 520 12.40 17.49 13.04
CA CYS A 520 13.00 16.50 12.16
C CYS A 520 14.46 16.85 11.84
N SER A 521 15.36 15.89 12.04
CA SER A 521 16.79 16.04 11.73
C SER A 521 17.14 15.67 10.29
N LEU A 522 16.21 15.00 9.59
CA LEU A 522 16.44 14.44 8.26
C LEU A 522 16.06 15.43 7.15
N PRO A 523 16.76 15.43 6.01
CA PRO A 523 16.31 16.12 4.80
C PRO A 523 14.88 15.69 4.42
N PHE A 524 13.95 16.64 4.43
CA PHE A 524 12.55 16.43 4.02
C PHE A 524 12.27 17.19 2.73
N LEU A 525 12.20 16.47 1.60
CA LEU A 525 12.03 17.10 0.29
C LEU A 525 10.63 17.67 0.10
N HIS A 526 10.55 18.95 -0.22
CA HIS A 526 9.32 19.65 -0.56
C HIS A 526 9.04 19.55 -2.08
N ILE A 527 7.83 19.17 -2.49
CA ILE A 527 7.50 18.91 -3.91
C ILE A 527 7.56 20.18 -4.76
N GLY A 528 7.01 21.29 -4.26
CA GLY A 528 7.12 22.61 -4.90
C GLY A 528 8.56 23.09 -5.10
N GLU A 529 9.45 22.88 -4.12
CA GLU A 529 10.88 23.20 -4.27
C GLU A 529 11.58 22.32 -5.29
N CYS A 530 11.20 21.04 -5.39
CA CYS A 530 11.75 20.14 -6.41
C CYS A 530 11.41 20.65 -7.81
N VAL A 531 10.16 21.03 -8.06
CA VAL A 531 9.72 21.60 -9.35
C VAL A 531 10.42 22.93 -9.62
N ALA A 532 10.45 23.84 -8.65
CA ALA A 532 11.05 25.16 -8.81
C ALA A 532 12.56 25.07 -9.13
N ARG A 533 13.27 24.14 -8.48
CA ARG A 533 14.69 23.88 -8.75
C ARG A 533 14.91 23.35 -10.17
N GLU A 534 14.08 22.42 -10.62
CA GLU A 534 14.19 21.86 -11.98
C GLU A 534 13.94 22.92 -13.05
N LEU A 535 12.93 23.77 -12.86
CA LEU A 535 12.65 24.91 -13.74
C LEU A 535 13.80 25.91 -13.79
N LYS A 536 14.44 26.16 -12.65
CA LYS A 536 15.63 27.03 -12.58
C LYS A 536 16.81 26.41 -13.31
N GLU A 537 17.05 25.11 -13.15
CA GLU A 537 18.10 24.37 -13.85
C GLU A 537 17.86 24.32 -15.37
N ALA A 538 16.60 24.39 -15.82
CA ALA A 538 16.24 24.41 -17.24
C ALA A 538 16.60 25.72 -17.97
N ASN A 539 16.96 26.80 -17.25
CA ASN A 539 17.38 28.09 -17.83
C ASN A 539 16.45 28.62 -18.93
N LEU A 540 15.14 28.57 -18.67
CA LEU A 540 14.12 29.04 -19.61
C LEU A 540 14.27 30.54 -19.88
N LYS A 541 13.98 30.95 -21.12
CA LYS A 541 13.93 32.37 -21.51
C LYS A 541 12.47 32.85 -21.57
N PRO A 542 12.17 34.10 -21.21
CA PRO A 542 10.83 34.67 -21.39
C PRO A 542 10.37 34.55 -22.85
N LEU A 543 9.07 34.29 -23.05
CA LEU A 543 8.48 34.22 -24.39
C LEU A 543 8.12 35.60 -24.94
N GLU A 544 7.91 36.58 -24.07
CA GLU A 544 7.54 37.96 -24.43
C GLU A 544 8.57 38.94 -23.88
N ALA A 545 8.86 39.99 -24.66
CA ALA A 545 9.79 41.04 -24.26
C ALA A 545 9.23 41.85 -23.08
N GLY A 546 10.05 42.07 -22.04
CA GLY A 546 9.67 42.81 -20.84
C GLY A 546 9.02 41.99 -19.73
N ASN A 547 8.66 40.73 -19.99
CA ASN A 547 8.10 39.81 -18.99
C ASN A 547 9.16 38.86 -18.42
N GLY A 548 8.89 38.33 -17.23
CA GLY A 548 9.66 37.23 -16.64
C GLY A 548 9.36 35.89 -17.31
N VAL A 549 10.01 34.82 -16.86
CA VAL A 549 9.64 33.45 -17.27
C VAL A 549 8.31 33.10 -16.61
N ARG A 550 7.31 32.74 -17.42
CA ARG A 550 5.93 32.51 -16.97
C ARG A 550 5.64 31.02 -16.90
N ILE A 551 5.09 30.55 -15.79
CA ILE A 551 4.82 29.14 -15.51
C ILE A 551 3.33 28.95 -15.26
N GLY A 552 2.67 28.12 -16.07
CA GLY A 552 1.28 27.74 -15.87
C GLY A 552 1.15 26.75 -14.71
N LEU A 553 0.10 26.84 -13.90
CA LEU A 553 -0.19 25.87 -12.83
C LEU A 553 -1.61 25.32 -12.94
N LEU A 554 -1.74 24.06 -13.33
CA LEU A 554 -3.00 23.32 -13.29
C LEU A 554 -3.04 22.44 -12.05
N ALA A 555 -3.98 22.72 -11.15
CA ALA A 555 -4.21 21.96 -9.92
C ALA A 555 -5.66 22.10 -9.46
N ALA A 556 -6.09 21.24 -8.54
CA ALA A 556 -7.39 21.40 -7.88
C ALA A 556 -7.44 22.68 -7.03
N ASP A 557 -8.64 23.25 -6.83
CA ASP A 557 -8.85 24.53 -6.13
C ASP A 557 -8.20 24.58 -4.73
N GLY A 558 -8.24 23.47 -3.98
CA GLY A 558 -7.58 23.36 -2.68
C GLY A 558 -6.06 23.53 -2.74
N ILE A 559 -5.40 23.04 -3.79
CA ILE A 559 -3.95 23.18 -4.01
C ILE A 559 -3.63 24.62 -4.45
N LEU A 560 -4.44 25.18 -5.35
CA LEU A 560 -4.27 26.56 -5.79
C LEU A 560 -4.43 27.55 -4.62
N SER A 561 -5.45 27.34 -3.78
CA SER A 561 -5.73 28.14 -2.59
C SER A 561 -4.65 28.03 -1.52
N ALA A 562 -3.96 26.88 -1.42
CA ALA A 562 -2.86 26.70 -0.48
C ALA A 562 -1.61 27.53 -0.83
N GLY A 563 -1.46 27.96 -2.09
CA GLY A 563 -0.48 28.98 -2.50
C GLY A 563 1.00 28.56 -2.49
N PHE A 564 1.36 27.38 -1.97
CA PHE A 564 2.77 27.02 -1.80
C PHE A 564 3.53 26.89 -3.13
N TYR A 565 2.90 26.39 -4.21
CA TYR A 565 3.56 26.30 -5.51
C TYR A 565 3.88 27.71 -6.02
N GLN A 566 2.91 28.62 -5.93
CA GLN A 566 3.06 30.02 -6.34
C GLN A 566 4.21 30.68 -5.59
N GLN A 567 4.21 30.56 -4.25
CA GLN A 567 5.25 31.12 -3.40
C GLN A 567 6.65 30.58 -3.77
N LYS A 568 6.80 29.25 -3.89
CA LYS A 568 8.11 28.64 -4.18
C LYS A 568 8.65 29.02 -5.57
N LEU A 569 7.77 29.18 -6.56
CA LEU A 569 8.14 29.60 -7.91
C LEU A 569 8.49 31.10 -7.97
N GLN A 570 7.67 31.95 -7.36
CA GLN A 570 7.89 33.40 -7.30
C GLN A 570 9.19 33.75 -6.56
N ASN A 571 9.54 33.01 -5.51
CA ASN A 571 10.82 33.16 -4.81
C ASN A 571 12.06 32.89 -5.70
N LEU A 572 11.90 32.21 -6.83
CA LEU A 572 12.95 32.01 -7.83
C LEU A 572 12.84 32.95 -9.04
N GLY A 573 11.93 33.93 -8.99
CA GLY A 573 11.74 34.92 -10.04
C GLY A 573 10.79 34.49 -11.17
N PHE A 574 10.05 33.40 -11.00
CA PHE A 574 9.03 32.97 -11.97
C PHE A 574 7.70 33.70 -11.75
N GLU A 575 7.07 34.11 -12.84
CA GLU A 575 5.67 34.55 -12.82
C GLU A 575 4.76 33.32 -12.92
N VAL A 576 3.75 33.22 -12.06
CA VAL A 576 2.84 32.05 -12.05
C VAL A 576 1.49 32.44 -12.62
N VAL A 577 1.05 31.71 -13.64
CA VAL A 577 -0.21 31.93 -14.35
C VAL A 577 -1.19 30.84 -13.97
N LEU A 578 -2.30 31.23 -13.35
CA LEU A 578 -3.37 30.32 -12.94
C LEU A 578 -4.46 30.25 -14.03
N PRO A 579 -5.12 29.09 -14.21
CA PRO A 579 -6.32 29.01 -15.03
C PRO A 579 -7.40 29.93 -14.47
N ASP A 580 -8.21 30.52 -15.34
CA ASP A 580 -9.37 31.29 -14.90
C ASP A 580 -10.47 30.35 -14.37
N LYS A 581 -11.47 30.95 -13.73
CA LYS A 581 -12.58 30.20 -13.12
C LYS A 581 -13.31 29.33 -14.14
N ALA A 582 -13.54 29.84 -15.35
CA ALA A 582 -14.21 29.11 -16.42
C ALA A 582 -13.42 27.88 -16.86
N THR A 583 -12.09 27.98 -17.00
CA THR A 583 -11.20 26.86 -17.33
C THR A 583 -11.24 25.80 -16.23
N ILE A 584 -11.24 26.21 -14.95
CA ILE A 584 -11.36 25.25 -13.84
C ILE A 584 -12.71 24.53 -13.87
N GLU A 585 -13.81 25.29 -13.92
CA GLU A 585 -15.17 24.76 -13.79
C GLU A 585 -15.64 23.95 -15.00
N HIS A 586 -15.24 24.34 -16.22
CA HIS A 586 -15.74 23.73 -17.45
C HIS A 586 -14.74 22.80 -18.15
N MET A 587 -13.45 22.87 -17.81
CA MET A 587 -12.44 21.99 -18.42
C MET A 587 -11.80 21.08 -17.38
N LEU A 588 -11.21 21.64 -16.32
CA LEU A 588 -10.41 20.85 -15.38
C LEU A 588 -11.26 19.89 -14.54
N ILE A 589 -12.33 20.38 -13.91
CA ILE A 589 -13.24 19.54 -13.11
C ILE A 589 -13.90 18.47 -13.99
N PRO A 590 -14.49 18.79 -15.16
CA PRO A 590 -15.06 17.78 -16.04
C PRO A 590 -14.04 16.79 -16.59
N ALA A 591 -12.77 17.20 -16.80
CA ALA A 591 -11.71 16.26 -17.20
C ALA A 591 -11.49 15.19 -16.12
N VAL A 592 -11.35 15.60 -14.86
CA VAL A 592 -11.20 14.67 -13.72
C VAL A 592 -12.44 13.77 -13.57
N GLU A 593 -13.64 14.33 -13.72
CA GLU A 593 -14.86 13.52 -13.71
C GLU A 593 -14.92 12.50 -14.85
N SER A 594 -14.44 12.87 -16.04
CA SER A 594 -14.39 11.99 -17.20
C SER A 594 -13.42 10.82 -16.96
N VAL A 595 -12.26 11.08 -16.34
CA VAL A 595 -11.33 10.03 -15.87
C VAL A 595 -12.05 9.08 -14.91
N ASN A 596 -12.77 9.61 -13.91
CA ASN A 596 -13.51 8.80 -12.95
C ASN A 596 -14.62 7.95 -13.61
N LYS A 597 -15.24 8.46 -14.68
CA LYS A 597 -16.23 7.76 -15.51
C LYS A 597 -15.59 6.83 -16.55
N ARG A 598 -14.25 6.76 -16.63
CA ARG A 598 -13.47 6.03 -17.64
C ARG A 598 -13.68 6.51 -19.08
N ASP A 599 -14.16 7.74 -19.24
CA ASP A 599 -14.20 8.43 -20.53
C ASP A 599 -12.84 9.11 -20.76
N MET A 600 -11.89 8.32 -21.24
CA MET A 600 -10.51 8.81 -21.47
C MET A 600 -10.43 9.79 -22.63
N GLU A 601 -11.28 9.64 -23.66
CA GLU A 601 -11.31 10.56 -24.80
C GLU A 601 -11.82 11.94 -24.38
N GLY A 602 -12.93 11.98 -23.63
CA GLY A 602 -13.44 13.21 -23.04
C GLY A 602 -12.42 13.88 -22.11
N ALA A 603 -11.81 13.10 -21.22
CA ALA A 603 -10.76 13.59 -20.31
C ALA A 603 -9.56 14.18 -21.07
N GLN A 604 -9.10 13.50 -22.13
CA GLN A 604 -8.00 13.96 -22.97
C GLN A 604 -8.33 15.29 -23.63
N ASN A 605 -9.48 15.39 -24.29
CA ASN A 605 -9.87 16.59 -25.02
C ASN A 605 -9.95 17.81 -24.09
N LEU A 606 -10.58 17.64 -22.92
CA LEU A 606 -10.71 18.70 -21.92
C LEU A 606 -9.35 19.11 -21.34
N LEU A 607 -8.46 18.16 -21.06
CA LEU A 607 -7.12 18.45 -20.56
C LEU A 607 -6.26 19.17 -21.61
N ARG A 608 -6.34 18.77 -22.89
CA ARG A 608 -5.64 19.45 -23.99
C ARG A 608 -6.07 20.92 -24.07
N ILE A 609 -7.37 21.19 -23.99
CA ILE A 609 -7.91 22.56 -23.99
C ILE A 609 -7.38 23.35 -22.79
N ALA A 610 -7.45 22.78 -21.58
CA ALA A 610 -6.97 23.46 -20.37
C ALA A 610 -5.47 23.83 -20.44
N ILE A 611 -4.63 22.94 -20.98
CA ILE A 611 -3.20 23.20 -21.21
C ILE A 611 -3.03 24.30 -22.27
N GLN A 612 -3.74 24.21 -23.40
CA GLN A 612 -3.64 25.18 -24.48
C GLN A 612 -4.07 26.59 -24.05
N VAL A 613 -5.11 26.72 -23.22
CA VAL A 613 -5.54 28.01 -22.66
C VAL A 613 -4.39 28.69 -21.89
N LEU A 614 -3.59 27.93 -21.13
CA LEU A 614 -2.42 28.48 -20.46
C LEU A 614 -1.28 28.79 -21.44
N LEU A 615 -1.04 27.94 -22.43
CA LEU A 615 0.01 28.17 -23.45
C LEU A 615 -0.26 29.44 -24.28
N VAL A 616 -1.51 29.71 -24.64
CA VAL A 616 -1.91 30.95 -25.35
C VAL A 616 -1.67 32.19 -24.49
N ARG A 617 -1.63 32.05 -23.16
CA ARG A 617 -1.25 33.13 -22.22
C ARG A 617 0.26 33.24 -22.03
N ALA A 618 1.05 32.81 -23.03
CA ALA A 618 2.49 32.92 -23.10
C ALA A 618 3.25 32.29 -21.90
N VAL A 619 2.74 31.17 -21.36
CA VAL A 619 3.50 30.38 -20.39
C VAL A 619 4.56 29.52 -21.08
N ASN A 620 5.74 29.43 -20.49
CA ASN A 620 6.84 28.60 -20.97
C ASN A 620 6.54 27.11 -20.84
N VAL A 621 5.90 26.73 -19.73
CA VAL A 621 5.63 25.35 -19.33
C VAL A 621 4.46 25.33 -18.35
N VAL A 622 3.73 24.22 -18.30
CA VAL A 622 2.57 24.01 -17.42
C VAL A 622 2.89 22.93 -16.38
N ILE A 623 2.72 23.24 -15.11
CA ILE A 623 2.79 22.27 -14.02
C ILE A 623 1.44 21.56 -13.91
N LEU A 624 1.45 20.23 -14.02
CA LEU A 624 0.27 19.38 -13.84
C LEU A 624 0.25 18.83 -12.41
N ALA A 625 -0.17 19.65 -11.44
CA ALA A 625 -0.24 19.28 -10.03
C ALA A 625 -1.59 18.60 -9.68
N SER A 626 -1.91 17.52 -10.39
CA SER A 626 -3.06 16.67 -10.11
C SER A 626 -2.73 15.21 -10.42
N ASN A 627 -2.97 14.33 -9.46
CA ASN A 627 -2.76 12.89 -9.65
C ASN A 627 -3.76 12.29 -10.64
N ASP A 628 -4.98 12.85 -10.71
CA ASP A 628 -6.07 12.32 -11.54
C ASP A 628 -5.85 12.62 -13.03
N LEU A 629 -5.07 13.65 -13.34
CA LEU A 629 -4.77 14.06 -14.72
C LEU A 629 -3.51 13.39 -15.28
N ARG A 630 -2.81 12.60 -14.46
CA ARG A 630 -1.65 11.83 -14.91
C ARG A 630 -2.10 10.74 -15.89
N GLY A 631 -1.34 10.59 -16.97
CA GLY A 631 -1.56 9.50 -17.93
C GLY A 631 -2.86 9.64 -18.73
N VAL A 632 -3.56 10.77 -18.59
CA VAL A 632 -4.70 11.11 -19.44
C VAL A 632 -4.23 11.30 -20.86
N LEU A 633 -3.18 12.09 -21.09
CA LEU A 633 -2.58 12.27 -22.40
C LEU A 633 -1.72 11.05 -22.80
N PRO A 634 -1.77 10.60 -24.07
CA PRO A 634 -0.85 9.61 -24.61
C PRO A 634 0.62 10.00 -24.43
N HIS A 635 1.52 9.03 -24.30
CA HIS A 635 2.94 9.27 -24.03
C HIS A 635 3.67 10.06 -25.12
N ASP A 636 3.19 9.98 -26.36
CA ASP A 636 3.68 10.69 -27.55
C ASP A 636 2.99 12.03 -27.79
N ASP A 637 2.05 12.43 -26.93
CA ASP A 637 1.34 13.71 -27.07
C ASP A 637 2.33 14.88 -26.95
N PRO A 638 2.41 15.77 -27.96
CA PRO A 638 3.39 16.86 -27.98
C PRO A 638 3.20 17.87 -26.84
N LEU A 639 2.00 17.97 -26.25
CA LEU A 639 1.75 18.85 -25.11
C LEU A 639 2.48 18.40 -23.85
N LEU A 640 2.79 17.10 -23.70
CA LEU A 640 3.56 16.61 -22.56
C LEU A 640 4.97 17.21 -22.52
N ASN A 641 5.56 17.57 -23.65
CA ASN A 641 6.85 18.27 -23.71
C ASN A 641 6.78 19.71 -23.18
N LYS A 642 5.56 20.24 -23.01
CA LYS A 642 5.29 21.54 -22.39
C LYS A 642 4.77 21.42 -20.97
N CYS A 643 4.79 20.21 -20.39
CA CYS A 643 4.28 19.95 -19.06
C CYS A 643 5.36 19.44 -18.11
N ILE A 644 5.19 19.70 -16.81
CA ILE A 644 5.99 19.09 -15.74
C ILE A 644 5.04 18.39 -14.77
N ASP A 645 5.29 17.10 -14.53
CA ASP A 645 4.68 16.34 -13.44
C ASP A 645 5.50 16.58 -12.14
N PRO A 646 4.91 17.16 -11.09
CA PRO A 646 5.62 17.36 -9.82
C PRO A 646 6.13 16.07 -9.15
N MET A 647 5.47 14.93 -9.38
CA MET A 647 5.92 13.64 -8.85
C MET A 647 7.18 13.16 -9.56
N ASP A 648 7.33 13.46 -10.86
CA ASP A 648 8.57 13.20 -11.59
C ASP A 648 9.74 14.04 -11.03
N ALA A 649 9.49 15.34 -10.78
CA ALA A 649 10.48 16.22 -10.17
C ALA A 649 10.88 15.77 -8.75
N LEU A 650 9.91 15.31 -7.95
CA LEU A 650 10.16 14.74 -6.62
C LEU A 650 10.98 13.45 -6.70
N ALA A 651 10.65 12.53 -7.61
CA ALA A 651 11.39 11.28 -7.79
C ALA A 651 12.83 11.54 -8.24
N ARG A 652 13.04 12.39 -9.25
CA ARG A 652 14.39 12.80 -9.70
C ARG A 652 15.19 13.47 -8.60
N SER A 653 14.58 14.38 -7.83
CA SER A 653 15.25 15.04 -6.70
C SER A 653 15.66 14.05 -5.61
N THR A 654 14.82 13.04 -5.36
CA THR A 654 15.10 11.95 -4.40
C THR A 654 16.30 11.12 -4.86
N ILE A 655 16.35 10.76 -6.14
CA ILE A 655 17.47 10.05 -6.75
C ILE A 655 18.75 10.89 -6.71
N LYS A 656 18.67 12.18 -7.06
CA LYS A 656 19.79 13.14 -6.99
C LYS A 656 20.35 13.24 -5.57
N TRP A 657 19.49 13.31 -4.55
CA TRP A 657 19.89 13.26 -3.14
C TRP A 657 20.60 11.95 -2.79
N ALA A 658 20.02 10.80 -3.13
CA ALA A 658 20.62 9.51 -2.81
C ALA A 658 22.01 9.32 -3.45
N ARG A 659 22.19 9.84 -4.67
CA ARG A 659 23.49 9.84 -5.38
C ARG A 659 24.52 10.73 -4.73
N SER A 660 24.14 11.92 -4.24
CA SER A 660 25.10 12.81 -3.59
C SER A 660 25.73 12.14 -2.37
N ILE A 661 24.93 11.38 -1.60
CA ILE A 661 25.40 10.59 -0.46
C ILE A 661 26.36 9.46 -0.89
N LYS A 662 26.06 8.73 -1.97
CA LYS A 662 26.97 7.69 -2.51
C LYS A 662 28.32 8.29 -2.95
N LYS A 663 28.31 9.47 -3.59
CA LYS A 663 29.54 10.15 -4.07
C LYS A 663 30.44 10.65 -2.93
N VAL A 664 29.86 11.22 -1.87
CA VAL A 664 30.61 11.66 -0.68
C VAL A 664 31.37 10.48 -0.07
N ARG A 665 30.74 9.31 0.06
CA ARG A 665 31.39 8.11 0.59
C ARG A 665 32.55 7.59 -0.27
N LYS A 666 32.40 7.55 -1.60
CA LYS A 666 33.49 7.13 -2.50
C LYS A 666 34.72 8.04 -2.40
N ARG A 667 34.52 9.32 -2.02
CA ARG A 667 35.61 10.29 -1.80
C ARG A 667 36.22 10.21 -0.40
N SER A 668 35.47 9.78 0.62
CA SER A 668 35.98 9.57 1.98
C SER A 668 36.62 8.19 2.21
N ALA A 669 36.43 7.24 1.28
CA ALA A 669 37.01 5.90 1.32
C ALA A 669 38.25 5.73 0.41
N LYS A 670 38.58 6.76 -0.38
CA LYS A 670 39.88 6.95 -1.04
C LYS A 670 40.68 7.93 -0.21
#